data_AF-A0A954T1W3-F1
#
_entry.id   AF-A0A954T1W3-F1
#
_cell.length_a   1.000
_cell.length_b   1.000
_cell.length_c   1.000
_cell.angle_alpha   90.00
_cell.angle_beta   90.00
_cell.angle_gamma   90.00
#
_symmetry.space_group_name_H-M   'P 1'
#
loop_
_entity.id
_entity.type
_entity.pdbx_description
1 polymer ?
#
loop_
_entity_poly.entity_id
_entity_poly.type
_entity_poly.pdbx_seq_one_letter_code
_entity_poly.pdbx_strand_id
1 'polypeptide(L)'
;MRNLPDSHVASFSTDEVSQLDNNHASWLVSYHGTHMTVEQLEATPGSSIQNLDVANLPAEVFDELSIAKVNQLSATQMRNLPDSHVASFSTDEVSRLDNNHASWLASYHLTRLNGDQLSAFGSNVLRSVDVTRLSAETVGELAGPAVARLSDQQLHALSLEQVEALVTEDLDLTRLTALQRSWLSLDQIESASGASTWTVGGDSNDLMLGGVDVDLLAGGLGDDQLVGGAGSDLLLGGSGNDRLLGGGGADLLSGGEGQDIADYSDSREGVDIDLNRAEQRGGDAEGDRLRDVEDVAGSAGDDVLVGNAGANRLEGGSGDDRLTGGAGHDTLIGGAGNDVVEGGVGNDLLVGGAGDDQYDGGEGFDVVSYRDLDEPLVIDPTTGMVLKSDGVDRLTEVERIEGSQAGNTFSFAHPTAGASYRVAGGAAEDVLDLSRFARRDLTVTSGLIEVRLADGSTFQIEHESIDRVLLSDGELANVSLSDQSLTTSAGTAIRTESVLASAFDLDGDGLRVDSFTQPAHGHVTLHPDGSFTYVPNDGEFGADAFQVKVVDEDGNESVATIRVEVTAPGQRLATERELPQVKPLEQVVSSRHAEGEPAPVDTTADDERNEFAERLNTLATRFDLDLLDALGDLEHTNGVPGEEGRGELGITGIAELEALLEQLGEEDLETLRATFGEELEKFLSSDAPTDPAEEVDASLELTGVSPGPRDQSAELQLLFGALGGMLMGMVGMKRDKPTEEEKGRQPREVRSGL
;
A
#
# COMPACT_ATOMS: atom_id res chain seq x y z
N MET A 1 -76.11 -32.32 -4.16
CA MET A 1 -74.83 -31.60 -4.10
C MET A 1 -74.69 -30.88 -2.76
N ARG A 2 -75.21 -29.65 -2.54
CA ARG A 2 -74.93 -28.82 -1.33
C ARG A 2 -74.92 -29.50 0.05
N ASN A 3 -75.84 -30.44 0.34
CA ASN A 3 -75.94 -31.07 1.67
C ASN A 3 -75.33 -32.48 1.71
N LEU A 4 -74.55 -32.88 0.71
CA LEU A 4 -73.86 -34.17 0.72
C LEU A 4 -72.76 -34.14 1.79
N PRO A 5 -72.58 -35.18 2.62
CA PRO A 5 -71.41 -35.28 3.48
C PRO A 5 -70.15 -35.44 2.63
N ASP A 6 -69.03 -34.84 3.03
CA ASP A 6 -67.75 -34.95 2.30
C ASP A 6 -67.28 -36.41 2.17
N SER A 7 -67.61 -37.26 3.15
CA SER A 7 -67.36 -38.71 3.10
C SER A 7 -68.06 -39.42 1.94
N HIS A 8 -69.18 -38.88 1.46
CA HIS A 8 -69.88 -39.41 0.28
C HIS A 8 -69.30 -38.82 -1.01
N VAL A 9 -68.83 -37.57 -0.98
CA VAL A 9 -68.13 -36.96 -2.12
C VAL A 9 -66.81 -37.67 -2.41
N ALA A 10 -66.06 -38.02 -1.36
CA ALA A 10 -64.85 -38.83 -1.45
C ALA A 10 -65.08 -40.25 -2.00
N SER A 11 -66.33 -40.75 -1.98
CA SER A 11 -66.67 -42.07 -2.51
C SER A 11 -66.95 -42.08 -4.02
N PHE A 12 -67.09 -40.92 -4.66
CA PHE A 12 -67.25 -40.85 -6.12
C PHE A 12 -65.97 -41.26 -6.83
N SER A 13 -66.09 -42.17 -7.78
CA SER A 13 -65.02 -42.48 -8.72
C SER A 13 -64.79 -41.32 -9.70
N THR A 14 -63.58 -41.24 -10.27
CA THR A 14 -63.24 -40.26 -11.31
C THR A 14 -64.14 -40.40 -12.54
N ASP A 15 -64.50 -41.63 -12.91
CA ASP A 15 -65.46 -41.91 -13.99
C ASP A 15 -66.84 -41.32 -13.70
N GLU A 16 -67.35 -41.45 -12.47
CA GLU A 16 -68.63 -40.86 -12.07
C GLU A 16 -68.58 -39.33 -12.08
N VAL A 17 -67.49 -38.73 -11.61
CA VAL A 17 -67.29 -37.27 -11.64
C VAL A 17 -67.24 -36.75 -13.08
N SER A 18 -66.56 -37.46 -13.98
CA SER A 18 -66.41 -37.07 -15.40
C SER A 18 -67.72 -37.10 -16.20
N GLN A 19 -68.69 -37.92 -15.78
CA GLN A 19 -69.98 -38.06 -16.45
C GLN A 19 -71.03 -37.05 -15.99
N LEU A 20 -70.73 -36.23 -14.98
CA LEU A 20 -71.64 -35.17 -14.52
C LEU A 20 -71.87 -34.14 -15.63
N ASP A 21 -73.08 -33.58 -15.70
CA ASP A 21 -73.27 -32.36 -16.49
C ASP A 21 -72.58 -31.16 -15.82
N ASN A 22 -72.34 -30.10 -16.60
CA ASN A 22 -71.63 -28.90 -16.13
C ASN A 22 -72.28 -28.26 -14.90
N ASN A 23 -73.61 -28.34 -14.73
CA ASN A 23 -74.29 -27.73 -13.59
C ASN A 23 -74.03 -28.54 -12.31
N HIS A 24 -74.14 -29.87 -12.40
CA HIS A 24 -73.89 -30.75 -11.26
C HIS A 24 -72.41 -30.76 -10.87
N ALA A 25 -71.50 -30.75 -11.85
CA ALA A 25 -70.06 -30.61 -11.60
C ALA A 25 -69.72 -29.26 -10.96
N SER A 26 -70.30 -28.15 -11.45
CA SER A 26 -70.10 -26.82 -10.85
C SER A 26 -70.61 -26.75 -9.41
N TRP A 27 -71.75 -27.36 -9.10
CA TRP A 27 -72.24 -27.44 -7.72
C TRP A 27 -71.34 -28.33 -6.85
N LEU A 28 -70.86 -29.45 -7.38
CA LEU A 28 -69.96 -30.34 -6.64
C LEU A 28 -68.68 -29.60 -6.24
N VAL A 29 -68.02 -28.94 -7.20
CA VAL A 29 -66.82 -28.14 -6.98
C VAL A 29 -67.09 -26.98 -6.02
N SER A 30 -68.19 -26.24 -6.21
CA SER A 30 -68.54 -25.08 -5.38
C SER A 30 -68.73 -25.42 -3.90
N TYR A 31 -69.31 -26.58 -3.60
CA TYR A 31 -69.65 -26.94 -2.22
C TYR A 31 -68.61 -27.83 -1.55
N HIS A 32 -67.87 -28.63 -2.33
CA HIS A 32 -67.00 -29.68 -1.79
C HIS A 32 -65.60 -29.70 -2.40
N GLY A 33 -65.26 -28.78 -3.32
CA GLY A 33 -64.02 -28.82 -4.09
C GLY A 33 -62.74 -28.87 -3.24
N THR A 34 -62.74 -28.25 -2.07
CA THR A 34 -61.59 -28.27 -1.14
C THR A 34 -61.39 -29.62 -0.42
N HIS A 35 -62.35 -30.54 -0.55
CA HIS A 35 -62.32 -31.89 0.05
C HIS A 35 -62.28 -32.99 -1.03
N MET A 36 -62.19 -32.62 -2.31
CA MET A 36 -62.04 -33.56 -3.43
C MET A 36 -60.56 -33.93 -3.59
N THR A 37 -60.29 -35.15 -4.11
CA THR A 37 -58.92 -35.52 -4.50
C THR A 37 -58.53 -34.82 -5.80
N VAL A 38 -57.23 -34.77 -6.09
CA VAL A 38 -56.68 -34.20 -7.33
C VAL A 38 -57.29 -34.90 -8.55
N GLU A 39 -57.38 -36.23 -8.55
CA GLU A 39 -57.93 -36.97 -9.69
C GLU A 39 -59.43 -36.68 -9.90
N GLN A 40 -60.17 -36.44 -8.81
CA GLN A 40 -61.57 -36.02 -8.90
C GLN A 40 -61.68 -34.59 -9.47
N LEU A 41 -60.83 -33.65 -9.03
CA LEU A 41 -60.77 -32.29 -9.57
C LEU A 41 -60.39 -32.29 -11.05
N GLU A 42 -59.43 -33.12 -11.44
CA GLU A 42 -59.03 -33.34 -12.83
C GLU A 42 -60.17 -33.85 -13.70
N ALA A 43 -60.92 -34.83 -13.19
CA ALA A 43 -62.06 -35.42 -13.89
C ALA A 43 -63.26 -34.46 -14.06
N THR A 44 -63.29 -33.30 -13.38
CA THR A 44 -64.43 -32.37 -13.50
C THR A 44 -64.60 -31.83 -14.94
N PRO A 45 -65.81 -31.93 -15.52
CA PRO A 45 -66.05 -31.50 -16.89
C PRO A 45 -66.25 -29.99 -17.01
N GLY A 46 -65.90 -29.46 -18.19
CA GLY A 46 -66.11 -28.06 -18.56
C GLY A 46 -65.37 -27.07 -17.66
N SER A 47 -65.92 -25.87 -17.50
CA SER A 47 -65.36 -24.80 -16.66
C SER A 47 -65.75 -24.92 -15.18
N SER A 48 -66.14 -26.11 -14.72
CA SER A 48 -66.68 -26.30 -13.36
C SER A 48 -65.68 -25.92 -12.27
N ILE A 49 -64.37 -26.07 -12.56
CA ILE A 49 -63.26 -25.66 -11.69
C ILE A 49 -63.27 -24.17 -11.35
N GLN A 50 -63.96 -23.33 -12.14
CA GLN A 50 -64.10 -21.90 -11.84
C GLN A 50 -64.92 -21.60 -10.59
N ASN A 51 -65.60 -22.60 -10.03
CA ASN A 51 -66.32 -22.49 -8.75
C ASN A 51 -65.49 -22.98 -7.56
N LEU A 52 -64.24 -23.43 -7.79
CA LEU A 52 -63.35 -23.91 -6.73
C LEU A 52 -62.88 -22.75 -5.87
N ASP A 53 -62.95 -22.93 -4.55
CA ASP A 53 -62.34 -22.01 -3.60
C ASP A 53 -60.83 -22.27 -3.49
N VAL A 54 -60.08 -21.75 -4.47
CA VAL A 54 -58.62 -21.93 -4.56
C VAL A 54 -57.86 -21.31 -3.40
N ALA A 55 -58.45 -20.34 -2.68
CA ALA A 55 -57.81 -19.69 -1.54
C ALA A 55 -57.74 -20.60 -0.31
N ASN A 56 -58.68 -21.55 -0.19
CA ASN A 56 -58.77 -22.50 0.91
C ASN A 56 -58.46 -23.95 0.47
N LEU A 57 -57.94 -24.15 -0.74
CA LEU A 57 -57.48 -25.45 -1.20
C LEU A 57 -56.15 -25.79 -0.51
N PRO A 58 -55.94 -27.03 -0.02
CA PRO A 58 -54.64 -27.45 0.48
C PRO A 58 -53.56 -27.35 -0.62
N ALA A 59 -52.36 -26.89 -0.25
CA ALA A 59 -51.28 -26.68 -1.20
C ALA A 59 -50.89 -27.98 -1.92
N GLU A 60 -50.86 -29.10 -1.20
CA GLU A 60 -50.53 -30.42 -1.77
C GLU A 60 -51.52 -30.85 -2.87
N VAL A 61 -52.77 -30.38 -2.79
CA VAL A 61 -53.79 -30.65 -3.81
C VAL A 61 -53.66 -29.67 -4.98
N PHE A 62 -53.30 -28.41 -4.73
CA PHE A 62 -53.07 -27.42 -5.78
C PHE A 62 -51.86 -27.79 -6.64
N ASP A 63 -50.76 -28.20 -5.99
CA ASP A 63 -49.47 -28.51 -6.61
C ASP A 63 -49.55 -29.71 -7.57
N GLU A 64 -50.50 -30.62 -7.36
CA GLU A 64 -50.72 -31.76 -8.24
C GLU A 64 -51.73 -31.48 -9.36
N LEU A 65 -52.35 -30.29 -9.41
CA LEU A 65 -53.25 -29.92 -10.51
C LEU A 65 -52.48 -29.77 -11.81
N SER A 66 -53.01 -30.35 -12.88
CA SER A 66 -52.46 -30.16 -14.21
C SER A 66 -52.58 -28.71 -14.65
N ILE A 67 -51.61 -28.24 -15.42
CA ILE A 67 -51.66 -26.90 -16.01
C ILE A 67 -52.85 -26.71 -16.96
N ALA A 68 -53.37 -27.79 -17.55
CA ALA A 68 -54.62 -27.73 -18.31
C ALA A 68 -55.83 -27.36 -17.43
N LYS A 69 -55.82 -27.74 -16.15
CA LYS A 69 -56.83 -27.37 -15.17
C LYS A 69 -56.58 -25.99 -14.57
N VAL A 70 -55.32 -25.63 -14.29
CA VAL A 70 -54.95 -24.28 -13.86
C VAL A 70 -55.34 -23.23 -14.93
N ASN A 71 -55.14 -23.54 -16.21
CA ASN A 71 -55.56 -22.70 -17.35
C ASN A 71 -57.09 -22.62 -17.56
N GLN A 72 -57.89 -23.17 -16.65
CA GLN A 72 -59.34 -22.99 -16.64
C GLN A 72 -59.81 -22.09 -15.49
N LEU A 73 -58.92 -21.71 -14.57
CA LEU A 73 -59.24 -20.83 -13.46
C LEU A 73 -59.66 -19.45 -13.96
N SER A 74 -60.50 -18.77 -13.18
CA SER A 74 -60.88 -17.40 -13.47
C SER A 74 -59.79 -16.42 -13.04
N ALA A 75 -59.80 -15.22 -13.63
CA ALA A 75 -58.90 -14.14 -13.21
C ALA A 75 -59.02 -13.80 -11.70
N THR A 76 -60.21 -13.95 -11.12
CA THR A 76 -60.45 -13.74 -9.68
C THR A 76 -59.79 -14.82 -8.83
N GLN A 77 -59.85 -16.08 -9.27
CA GLN A 77 -59.17 -17.19 -8.60
C GLN A 77 -57.65 -17.02 -8.69
N MET A 78 -57.12 -16.70 -9.88
CA MET A 78 -55.69 -16.43 -10.08
C MET A 78 -55.19 -15.25 -9.25
N ARG A 79 -55.98 -14.18 -9.09
CA ARG A 79 -55.64 -13.03 -8.22
C ARG A 79 -55.58 -13.39 -6.73
N ASN A 80 -56.40 -14.34 -6.31
CA ASN A 80 -56.58 -14.70 -4.91
C ASN A 80 -55.79 -15.97 -4.53
N LEU A 81 -54.78 -16.35 -5.32
CA LEU A 81 -53.90 -17.44 -4.94
C LEU A 81 -53.12 -17.08 -3.66
N PRO A 82 -53.10 -17.94 -2.65
CA PRO A 82 -52.20 -17.83 -1.51
C PRO A 82 -50.73 -17.86 -1.94
N ASP A 83 -49.86 -17.25 -1.13
CA ASP A 83 -48.41 -17.21 -1.40
C ASP A 83 -47.82 -18.62 -1.54
N SER A 84 -48.34 -19.61 -0.80
CA SER A 84 -47.95 -21.03 -0.92
C SER A 84 -48.23 -21.63 -2.30
N HIS A 85 -49.32 -21.23 -2.96
CA HIS A 85 -49.67 -21.71 -4.31
C HIS A 85 -48.89 -20.96 -5.40
N VAL A 86 -48.52 -19.71 -5.15
CA VAL A 86 -47.66 -18.96 -6.07
C VAL A 86 -46.24 -19.52 -6.05
N ALA A 87 -45.73 -19.83 -4.86
CA ALA A 87 -44.39 -20.37 -4.67
C ALA A 87 -44.25 -21.81 -5.20
N SER A 88 -45.33 -22.58 -5.30
CA SER A 88 -45.27 -23.97 -5.74
C SER A 88 -45.20 -24.16 -7.27
N PHE A 89 -45.49 -23.11 -8.06
CA PHE A 89 -45.31 -23.17 -9.51
C PHE A 89 -43.84 -23.43 -9.86
N SER A 90 -43.56 -24.56 -10.50
CA SER A 90 -42.26 -24.82 -11.11
C SER A 90 -42.06 -24.01 -12.40
N THR A 91 -40.81 -23.91 -12.85
CA THR A 91 -40.48 -23.24 -14.13
C THR A 91 -41.15 -23.90 -15.34
N ASP A 92 -41.24 -25.24 -15.39
CA ASP A 92 -41.97 -25.96 -16.45
C ASP A 92 -43.45 -25.57 -16.45
N GLU A 93 -44.06 -25.49 -15.28
CA GLU A 93 -45.47 -25.13 -15.13
C GLU A 93 -45.76 -23.70 -15.56
N VAL A 94 -44.94 -22.75 -15.12
CA VAL A 94 -45.05 -21.34 -15.56
C VAL A 94 -44.93 -21.25 -17.09
N SER A 95 -44.00 -21.99 -17.71
CA SER A 95 -43.79 -21.99 -19.16
C SER A 95 -44.98 -22.55 -19.97
N ARG A 96 -45.82 -23.39 -19.33
CA ARG A 96 -46.97 -24.06 -19.95
C ARG A 96 -48.31 -23.36 -19.68
N LEU A 97 -48.32 -22.34 -18.83
CA LEU A 97 -49.50 -21.48 -18.67
C LEU A 97 -49.84 -20.79 -19.99
N ASP A 98 -51.13 -20.59 -20.25
CA ASP A 98 -51.51 -19.74 -21.38
C ASP A 98 -51.18 -18.27 -21.08
N ASN A 99 -51.15 -17.43 -22.13
CA ASN A 99 -50.77 -16.03 -22.00
C ASN A 99 -51.65 -15.25 -21.00
N ASN A 100 -52.93 -15.60 -20.84
CA ASN A 100 -53.82 -14.89 -19.91
C ASN A 100 -53.45 -15.24 -18.47
N HIS A 101 -53.27 -16.52 -18.15
CA HIS A 101 -52.95 -16.97 -16.81
C HIS A 101 -51.53 -16.56 -16.40
N ALA A 102 -50.57 -16.64 -17.32
CA ALA A 102 -49.23 -16.11 -17.11
C ALA A 102 -49.25 -14.59 -16.86
N SER A 103 -50.02 -13.83 -17.64
CA SER A 103 -50.17 -12.38 -17.42
C SER A 103 -50.82 -12.05 -16.08
N TRP A 104 -51.83 -12.83 -15.66
CA TRP A 104 -52.47 -12.66 -14.35
C TRP A 104 -51.50 -12.98 -13.21
N LEU A 105 -50.73 -14.06 -13.32
CA LEU A 105 -49.71 -14.44 -12.34
C LEU A 105 -48.67 -13.33 -12.19
N ALA A 106 -48.09 -12.86 -13.30
CA ALA A 106 -47.12 -11.77 -13.32
C ALA A 106 -47.72 -10.46 -12.78
N SER A 107 -48.97 -10.13 -13.09
CA SER A 107 -49.59 -8.85 -12.66
C SER A 107 -49.98 -8.84 -11.18
N TYR A 108 -50.50 -9.94 -10.65
CA TYR A 108 -51.06 -9.99 -9.29
C TYR A 108 -50.03 -10.42 -8.24
N HIS A 109 -49.00 -11.15 -8.65
CA HIS A 109 -48.04 -11.77 -7.73
C HIS A 109 -46.58 -11.47 -8.05
N LEU A 110 -46.29 -10.40 -8.81
CA LEU A 110 -44.94 -10.05 -9.28
C LEU A 110 -43.84 -10.18 -8.21
N THR A 111 -44.06 -9.58 -7.03
CA THR A 111 -43.07 -9.53 -5.94
C THR A 111 -42.98 -10.83 -5.12
N ARG A 112 -43.70 -11.87 -5.54
CA ARG A 112 -43.70 -13.21 -4.90
C ARG A 112 -43.11 -14.28 -5.83
N LEU A 113 -42.81 -13.91 -7.07
CA LEU A 113 -42.16 -14.78 -8.04
C LEU A 113 -40.65 -14.62 -7.89
N ASN A 114 -39.92 -15.72 -7.95
CA ASN A 114 -38.45 -15.68 -8.03
C ASN A 114 -37.96 -15.47 -9.47
N GLY A 115 -36.66 -15.25 -9.66
CA GLY A 115 -36.09 -14.96 -10.98
C GLY A 115 -36.24 -16.13 -11.96
N ASP A 116 -36.17 -17.37 -11.49
CA ASP A 116 -36.40 -18.58 -12.30
C ASP A 116 -37.83 -18.64 -12.88
N GLN A 117 -38.84 -18.41 -12.03
CA GLN A 117 -40.24 -18.37 -12.45
C GLN A 117 -40.49 -17.21 -13.43
N LEU A 118 -39.91 -16.04 -13.18
CA LEU A 118 -40.01 -14.90 -14.08
C LEU A 118 -39.36 -15.21 -15.44
N SER A 119 -38.21 -15.90 -15.43
CA SER A 119 -37.46 -16.29 -16.62
C SER A 119 -38.21 -17.30 -17.50
N ALA A 120 -39.08 -18.11 -16.89
CA ALA A 120 -39.94 -19.07 -17.58
C ALA A 120 -41.10 -18.42 -18.37
N PHE A 121 -41.41 -17.15 -18.12
CA PHE A 121 -42.43 -16.45 -18.91
C PHE A 121 -42.00 -16.23 -20.37
N GLY A 122 -42.96 -16.36 -21.28
CA GLY A 122 -42.77 -15.93 -22.67
C GLY A 122 -42.58 -14.42 -22.80
N SER A 123 -41.94 -13.98 -23.89
CA SER A 123 -41.53 -12.58 -24.10
C SER A 123 -42.66 -11.56 -23.99
N ASN A 124 -43.88 -11.93 -24.39
CA ASN A 124 -45.04 -11.02 -24.30
C ASN A 124 -45.42 -10.70 -22.84
N VAL A 125 -45.35 -11.69 -21.96
CA VAL A 125 -45.67 -11.52 -20.54
C VAL A 125 -44.53 -10.80 -19.83
N LEU A 126 -43.28 -11.21 -20.10
CA LEU A 126 -42.09 -10.60 -19.50
C LEU A 126 -41.95 -9.10 -19.84
N ARG A 127 -42.32 -8.69 -21.06
CA ARG A 127 -42.34 -7.26 -21.45
C ARG A 127 -43.47 -6.44 -20.82
N SER A 128 -44.45 -7.10 -20.21
CA SER A 128 -45.52 -6.43 -19.46
C SER A 128 -45.19 -6.27 -17.96
N VAL A 129 -44.10 -6.88 -17.51
CA VAL A 129 -43.63 -6.79 -16.12
C VAL A 129 -43.07 -5.41 -15.83
N ASP A 130 -43.49 -4.84 -14.71
CA ASP A 130 -42.92 -3.61 -14.17
C ASP A 130 -41.65 -3.94 -13.36
N VAL A 131 -40.49 -3.87 -14.04
CA VAL A 131 -39.19 -4.23 -13.47
C VAL A 131 -38.75 -3.34 -12.30
N THR A 132 -39.33 -2.14 -12.18
CA THR A 132 -39.03 -1.22 -11.06
C THR A 132 -39.55 -1.73 -9.71
N ARG A 133 -40.42 -2.75 -9.73
CA ARG A 133 -41.00 -3.37 -8.54
C ARG A 133 -40.28 -4.64 -8.10
N LEU A 134 -39.28 -5.09 -8.85
CA LEU A 134 -38.44 -6.23 -8.51
C LEU A 134 -37.32 -5.79 -7.55
N SER A 135 -36.90 -6.66 -6.63
CA SER A 135 -35.66 -6.43 -5.88
C SER A 135 -34.43 -6.68 -6.76
N ALA A 136 -33.27 -6.16 -6.37
CA ALA A 136 -32.00 -6.48 -7.02
C ALA A 136 -31.73 -8.00 -7.02
N GLU A 137 -32.00 -8.68 -5.91
CA GLU A 137 -31.91 -10.14 -5.78
C GLU A 137 -32.75 -10.86 -6.85
N THR A 138 -34.03 -10.49 -7.02
CA THR A 138 -34.88 -11.12 -8.04
C THR A 138 -34.44 -10.79 -9.47
N VAL A 139 -33.87 -9.60 -9.70
CA VAL A 139 -33.28 -9.24 -11.00
C VAL A 139 -32.03 -10.07 -11.30
N GLY A 140 -31.18 -10.32 -10.30
CA GLY A 140 -29.99 -11.16 -10.44
C GLY A 140 -30.25 -12.66 -10.51
N GLU A 141 -31.44 -13.11 -10.15
CA GLU A 141 -31.90 -14.47 -10.41
C GLU A 141 -32.49 -14.64 -11.83
N LEU A 142 -32.67 -13.57 -12.62
CA LEU A 142 -33.14 -13.71 -14.00
C LEU A 142 -32.06 -14.38 -14.84
N ALA A 143 -32.42 -15.43 -15.59
CA ALA A 143 -31.50 -16.04 -16.54
C ALA A 143 -31.17 -15.05 -17.69
N GLY A 144 -29.94 -15.10 -18.20
CA GLY A 144 -29.48 -14.23 -19.30
C GLY A 144 -30.45 -14.11 -20.49
N PRO A 145 -30.95 -15.23 -21.05
CA PRO A 145 -31.95 -15.18 -22.13
C PRO A 145 -33.27 -14.47 -21.76
N ALA A 146 -33.62 -14.40 -20.47
CA ALA A 146 -34.77 -13.64 -20.00
C ALA A 146 -34.46 -12.14 -19.95
N VAL A 147 -33.30 -11.75 -19.43
CA VAL A 147 -32.81 -10.37 -19.40
C VAL A 147 -32.72 -9.81 -20.82
N ALA A 148 -32.16 -10.57 -21.76
CA ALA A 148 -32.07 -10.20 -23.17
C ALA A 148 -33.45 -9.89 -23.82
N ARG A 149 -34.54 -10.48 -23.32
CA ARG A 149 -35.90 -10.29 -23.85
C ARG A 149 -36.62 -9.07 -23.27
N LEU A 150 -36.12 -8.45 -22.20
CA LEU A 150 -36.62 -7.17 -21.69
C LEU A 150 -36.59 -6.11 -22.79
N SER A 151 -37.44 -5.09 -22.69
CA SER A 151 -37.37 -3.93 -23.59
C SER A 151 -36.34 -2.90 -23.10
N ASP A 152 -35.84 -2.04 -24.00
CA ASP A 152 -34.87 -0.99 -23.62
C ASP A 152 -35.46 -0.03 -22.57
N GLN A 153 -36.77 0.23 -22.65
CA GLN A 153 -37.47 1.02 -21.63
C GLN A 153 -37.45 0.34 -20.25
N GLN A 154 -37.53 -1.00 -20.20
CA GLN A 154 -37.41 -1.74 -18.94
C GLN A 154 -35.96 -1.73 -18.45
N LEU A 155 -34.99 -1.98 -19.34
CA LEU A 155 -33.56 -1.94 -18.99
C LEU A 155 -33.17 -0.57 -18.44
N HIS A 156 -33.53 0.52 -19.12
CA HIS A 156 -33.28 1.89 -18.65
C HIS A 156 -34.04 2.28 -17.38
N ALA A 157 -35.09 1.54 -17.00
CA ALA A 157 -35.84 1.76 -15.77
C ALA A 157 -35.26 1.01 -14.56
N LEU A 158 -34.28 0.12 -14.76
CA LEU A 158 -33.55 -0.52 -13.68
C LEU A 158 -32.73 0.52 -12.91
N SER A 159 -32.84 0.47 -11.59
CA SER A 159 -31.94 1.20 -10.68
C SER A 159 -30.52 0.66 -10.76
N LEU A 160 -29.54 1.43 -10.27
CA LEU A 160 -28.12 1.03 -10.29
C LEU A 160 -27.87 -0.25 -9.50
N GLU A 161 -28.48 -0.40 -8.32
CA GLU A 161 -28.43 -1.63 -7.51
C GLU A 161 -29.00 -2.85 -8.25
N GLN A 162 -30.03 -2.66 -9.09
CA GLN A 162 -30.56 -3.73 -9.94
C GLN A 162 -29.66 -4.04 -11.15
N VAL A 163 -28.89 -3.06 -11.64
CA VAL A 163 -27.94 -3.25 -12.74
C VAL A 163 -26.68 -3.96 -12.24
N GLU A 164 -26.21 -3.64 -11.05
CA GLU A 164 -25.10 -4.36 -10.39
C GLU A 164 -25.44 -5.85 -10.15
N ALA A 165 -26.71 -6.15 -9.83
CA ALA A 165 -27.16 -7.53 -9.71
C ALA A 165 -27.48 -8.22 -11.06
N LEU A 166 -27.45 -7.50 -12.18
CA LEU A 166 -27.97 -7.99 -13.46
C LEU A 166 -27.16 -9.16 -14.01
N VAL A 167 -27.82 -10.26 -14.36
CA VAL A 167 -27.21 -11.29 -15.20
C VAL A 167 -27.17 -10.79 -16.63
N THR A 168 -25.97 -10.50 -17.10
CA THR A 168 -25.70 -9.93 -18.41
C THR A 168 -25.48 -10.98 -19.48
N GLU A 169 -25.46 -12.29 -19.14
CA GLU A 169 -25.40 -13.36 -20.13
C GLU A 169 -26.43 -13.15 -21.26
N ASP A 170 -25.99 -13.21 -22.51
CA ASP A 170 -26.82 -12.93 -23.69
C ASP A 170 -27.42 -11.50 -23.80
N LEU A 171 -27.00 -10.55 -22.95
CA LEU A 171 -27.41 -9.14 -23.03
C LEU A 171 -26.50 -8.35 -23.98
N ASP A 172 -27.09 -7.62 -24.90
CA ASP A 172 -26.39 -6.58 -25.67
C ASP A 172 -26.29 -5.31 -24.81
N LEU A 173 -25.08 -5.00 -24.32
CA LEU A 173 -24.81 -3.88 -23.42
C LEU A 173 -25.07 -2.50 -24.05
N THR A 174 -25.15 -2.40 -25.38
CA THR A 174 -25.52 -1.15 -26.06
C THR A 174 -26.94 -0.70 -25.73
N ARG A 175 -27.76 -1.63 -25.19
CA ARG A 175 -29.15 -1.40 -24.78
C ARG A 175 -29.29 -0.84 -23.36
N LEU A 176 -28.20 -0.78 -22.61
CA LEU A 176 -28.12 -0.05 -21.34
C LEU A 176 -27.83 1.43 -21.60
N THR A 177 -28.13 2.29 -20.63
CA THR A 177 -27.60 3.67 -20.67
C THR A 177 -26.09 3.68 -20.41
N ALA A 178 -25.40 4.75 -20.82
CA ALA A 178 -23.98 4.95 -20.48
C ALA A 178 -23.74 4.87 -18.97
N LEU A 179 -24.62 5.52 -18.19
CA LEU A 179 -24.60 5.43 -16.73
C LEU A 179 -24.68 3.97 -16.29
N GLN A 180 -25.68 3.20 -16.70
CA GLN A 180 -25.83 1.80 -16.29
C GLN A 180 -24.67 0.91 -16.71
N ARG A 181 -24.09 1.09 -17.91
CA ARG A 181 -22.89 0.35 -18.33
C ARG A 181 -21.72 0.59 -17.41
N SER A 182 -21.55 1.84 -16.94
CA SER A 182 -20.47 2.14 -16.02
C SER A 182 -20.63 1.41 -14.67
N TRP A 183 -21.82 0.93 -14.27
CA TRP A 183 -21.99 0.21 -12.99
C TRP A 183 -21.86 -1.31 -13.10
N LEU A 184 -21.47 -1.82 -14.28
CA LEU A 184 -21.22 -3.26 -14.45
C LEU A 184 -19.83 -3.63 -13.94
N SER A 185 -19.71 -4.80 -13.30
CA SER A 185 -18.42 -5.42 -12.99
C SER A 185 -17.81 -6.10 -14.21
N LEU A 186 -16.48 -6.29 -14.23
CA LEU A 186 -15.78 -6.96 -15.33
C LEU A 186 -16.45 -8.29 -15.75
N ASP A 187 -16.78 -9.16 -14.78
CA ASP A 187 -17.48 -10.43 -15.00
C ASP A 187 -18.83 -10.26 -15.74
N GLN A 188 -19.59 -9.23 -15.38
CA GLN A 188 -20.85 -8.92 -16.05
C GLN A 188 -20.59 -8.45 -17.48
N ILE A 189 -19.54 -7.68 -17.69
CA ILE A 189 -19.25 -7.16 -19.01
C ILE A 189 -18.75 -8.28 -19.94
N GLU A 190 -17.89 -9.19 -19.45
CA GLU A 190 -17.38 -10.35 -20.20
C GLU A 190 -18.46 -11.39 -20.55
N SER A 191 -19.41 -11.61 -19.64
CA SER A 191 -20.50 -12.58 -19.86
C SER A 191 -21.55 -12.11 -20.86
N ALA A 192 -21.53 -10.83 -21.26
CA ALA A 192 -22.55 -10.24 -22.12
C ALA A 192 -22.52 -10.69 -23.60
N SER A 193 -23.68 -10.82 -24.25
CA SER A 193 -23.68 -11.05 -25.71
C SER A 193 -23.13 -9.82 -26.43
N GLY A 194 -22.18 -10.04 -27.32
CA GLY A 194 -21.51 -8.93 -27.98
C GLY A 194 -20.19 -8.56 -27.33
N ALA A 195 -19.70 -9.29 -26.32
CA ALA A 195 -18.26 -9.33 -26.03
C ALA A 195 -17.42 -9.69 -27.28
N SER A 196 -18.04 -10.22 -28.34
CA SER A 196 -17.40 -10.39 -29.66
C SER A 196 -17.15 -9.10 -30.46
N THR A 197 -17.63 -7.93 -30.01
CA THR A 197 -17.19 -6.61 -30.52
C THR A 197 -16.06 -6.02 -29.69
N TRP A 198 -15.59 -6.74 -28.67
CA TRP A 198 -14.45 -6.31 -27.87
C TRP A 198 -13.20 -6.62 -28.64
N THR A 199 -12.30 -5.66 -28.65
CA THR A 199 -10.92 -5.99 -28.89
C THR A 199 -10.38 -6.40 -27.53
N VAL A 200 -9.96 -7.66 -27.39
CA VAL A 200 -9.36 -8.20 -26.15
C VAL A 200 -7.92 -8.57 -26.45
N GLY A 201 -6.99 -8.14 -25.61
CA GLY A 201 -5.60 -8.55 -25.62
C GLY A 201 -5.40 -9.96 -25.05
N GLY A 202 -4.15 -10.35 -24.89
CA GLY A 202 -3.72 -11.65 -24.40
C GLY A 202 -3.04 -11.56 -23.04
N ASP A 203 -2.11 -12.49 -22.79
CA ASP A 203 -1.31 -12.52 -21.56
C ASP A 203 0.00 -11.69 -21.70
N SER A 204 0.05 -10.75 -22.62
CA SER A 204 1.27 -10.04 -23.01
C SER A 204 0.95 -8.57 -23.18
N ASN A 205 1.94 -7.72 -22.90
CA ASN A 205 1.85 -6.28 -23.11
C ASN A 205 1.39 -5.93 -24.54
N ASP A 206 0.14 -5.47 -24.64
CA ASP A 206 -0.57 -5.21 -25.87
C ASP A 206 -0.72 -3.71 -26.12
N LEU A 207 -0.79 -3.34 -27.40
CA LEU A 207 -1.18 -1.99 -27.82
C LEU A 207 -2.51 -2.08 -28.56
N MET A 208 -3.55 -1.49 -27.97
CA MET A 208 -4.92 -1.54 -28.46
C MET A 208 -5.36 -0.13 -28.86
N LEU A 209 -5.91 -0.02 -30.08
CA LEU A 209 -6.31 1.25 -30.66
C LEU A 209 -7.77 1.16 -31.09
N GLY A 210 -8.60 2.00 -30.49
CA GLY A 210 -9.95 2.33 -30.92
C GLY A 210 -9.96 3.36 -32.05
N GLY A 211 -11.09 4.04 -32.20
CA GLY A 211 -11.45 4.84 -33.35
C GLY A 211 -12.21 6.12 -32.99
N VAL A 212 -13.31 6.35 -33.69
CA VAL A 212 -14.15 7.56 -33.54
C VAL A 212 -15.58 7.23 -33.09
N ASP A 213 -15.84 5.95 -32.89
CA ASP A 213 -17.12 5.40 -32.45
C ASP A 213 -16.93 4.91 -31.00
N VAL A 214 -18.00 4.48 -30.33
CA VAL A 214 -17.85 3.88 -28.99
C VAL A 214 -17.07 2.57 -29.09
N ASP A 215 -15.92 2.52 -28.44
CA ASP A 215 -15.01 1.38 -28.39
C ASP A 215 -15.04 0.66 -27.05
N LEU A 216 -14.80 -0.65 -27.10
CA LEU A 216 -14.72 -1.53 -25.94
C LEU A 216 -13.41 -2.30 -26.04
N LEU A 217 -12.44 -1.92 -25.22
CA LEU A 217 -11.07 -2.44 -25.21
C LEU A 217 -10.78 -3.10 -23.85
N ALA A 218 -10.22 -4.30 -23.88
CA ALA A 218 -9.78 -5.01 -22.69
C ALA A 218 -8.35 -5.53 -22.89
N GLY A 219 -7.40 -5.09 -22.07
CA GLY A 219 -5.99 -5.45 -22.16
C GLY A 219 -5.75 -6.92 -21.85
N GLY A 220 -6.17 -7.36 -20.67
CA GLY A 220 -6.04 -8.75 -20.24
C GLY A 220 -4.99 -8.90 -19.16
N LEU A 221 -3.90 -9.63 -19.42
CA LEU A 221 -2.77 -9.68 -18.50
C LEU A 221 -1.55 -9.02 -19.15
N GLY A 222 -0.68 -8.44 -18.34
CA GLY A 222 0.53 -7.75 -18.80
C GLY A 222 0.33 -6.24 -18.79
N ASP A 223 1.40 -5.49 -19.04
CA ASP A 223 1.33 -4.03 -19.00
C ASP A 223 0.88 -3.52 -20.37
N ASP A 224 -0.39 -3.15 -20.47
CA ASP A 224 -1.06 -2.85 -21.73
C ASP A 224 -1.19 -1.34 -21.97
N GLN A 225 -1.29 -0.97 -23.24
CA GLN A 225 -1.62 0.39 -23.66
C GLN A 225 -2.93 0.40 -24.43
N LEU A 226 -3.95 1.03 -23.88
CA LEU A 226 -5.28 1.13 -24.47
C LEU A 226 -5.57 2.57 -24.86
N VAL A 227 -5.99 2.77 -26.11
CA VAL A 227 -6.35 4.09 -26.66
C VAL A 227 -7.77 4.03 -27.21
N GLY A 228 -8.75 4.68 -26.57
CA GLY A 228 -10.16 4.74 -27.00
C GLY A 228 -10.33 5.57 -28.26
N GLY A 229 -9.85 6.82 -28.23
CA GLY A 229 -9.84 7.71 -29.38
C GLY A 229 -10.89 8.80 -29.24
N ALA A 230 -11.96 8.76 -30.03
CA ALA A 230 -13.11 9.63 -29.82
C ALA A 230 -14.35 8.77 -29.70
N GLY A 231 -15.29 9.11 -28.82
CA GLY A 231 -16.40 8.20 -28.55
C GLY A 231 -16.88 8.36 -27.11
N SER A 232 -17.55 7.36 -26.58
CA SER A 232 -17.73 7.23 -25.12
C SER A 232 -17.33 5.81 -24.81
N ASP A 233 -16.07 5.62 -24.49
CA ASP A 233 -15.36 4.36 -24.60
C ASP A 233 -15.30 3.62 -23.26
N LEU A 234 -15.03 2.32 -23.34
CA LEU A 234 -14.78 1.47 -22.19
C LEU A 234 -13.40 0.86 -22.34
N LEU A 235 -12.47 1.26 -21.49
CA LEU A 235 -11.11 0.77 -21.41
C LEU A 235 -10.93 0.01 -20.10
N LEU A 236 -10.52 -1.25 -20.22
CA LEU A 236 -10.27 -2.15 -19.10
C LEU A 236 -8.83 -2.63 -19.23
N GLY A 237 -7.94 -2.20 -18.33
CA GLY A 237 -6.54 -2.63 -18.33
C GLY A 237 -6.45 -4.14 -18.06
N GLY A 238 -6.86 -4.54 -16.86
CA GLY A 238 -6.85 -5.94 -16.44
C GLY A 238 -5.85 -6.14 -15.32
N SER A 239 -4.91 -7.07 -15.49
CA SER A 239 -3.79 -7.23 -14.56
C SER A 239 -2.50 -6.73 -15.21
N GLY A 240 -1.67 -5.98 -14.49
CA GLY A 240 -0.44 -5.38 -15.01
C GLY A 240 -0.46 -3.87 -14.81
N ASN A 241 0.60 -3.19 -15.20
CA ASN A 241 0.66 -1.72 -15.08
C ASN A 241 0.21 -1.07 -16.39
N ASP A 242 -1.08 -0.77 -16.48
CA ASP A 242 -1.72 -0.38 -17.72
C ASP A 242 -1.73 1.14 -17.94
N ARG A 243 -1.67 1.53 -19.21
CA ARG A 243 -1.76 2.92 -19.66
C ARG A 243 -3.01 3.13 -20.48
N LEU A 244 -3.92 3.94 -19.95
CA LEU A 244 -5.27 4.14 -20.49
C LEU A 244 -5.44 5.57 -21.02
N LEU A 245 -5.70 5.70 -22.32
CA LEU A 245 -6.00 6.96 -23.00
C LEU A 245 -7.45 6.89 -23.50
N GLY A 246 -8.39 7.52 -22.80
CA GLY A 246 -9.79 7.61 -23.24
C GLY A 246 -9.92 8.40 -24.53
N GLY A 247 -9.40 9.64 -24.49
CA GLY A 247 -9.45 10.58 -25.59
C GLY A 247 -10.73 11.41 -25.54
N GLY A 248 -11.26 11.82 -26.69
CA GLY A 248 -12.41 12.72 -26.71
C GLY A 248 -13.71 11.99 -26.41
N GLY A 249 -14.28 12.17 -25.23
CA GLY A 249 -15.43 11.34 -24.90
C GLY A 249 -16.06 11.59 -23.56
N ALA A 250 -16.73 10.57 -23.06
CA ALA A 250 -17.19 10.47 -21.69
C ALA A 250 -17.02 8.99 -21.37
N ASP A 251 -15.80 8.68 -20.95
CA ASP A 251 -15.23 7.35 -21.02
C ASP A 251 -15.26 6.68 -19.64
N LEU A 252 -15.13 5.35 -19.63
CA LEU A 252 -14.86 4.58 -18.42
C LEU A 252 -13.49 3.94 -18.57
N LEU A 253 -12.54 4.38 -17.76
CA LEU A 253 -11.19 3.84 -17.67
C LEU A 253 -11.10 3.09 -16.34
N SER A 254 -10.83 1.80 -16.43
CA SER A 254 -10.57 0.92 -15.28
C SER A 254 -9.18 0.34 -15.46
N GLY A 255 -8.23 0.65 -14.58
CA GLY A 255 -6.87 0.08 -14.63
C GLY A 255 -6.93 -1.41 -14.27
N GLY A 256 -7.29 -1.71 -13.04
CA GLY A 256 -7.53 -3.06 -12.57
C GLY A 256 -6.55 -3.45 -11.47
N GLU A 257 -5.82 -4.55 -11.64
CA GLU A 257 -4.76 -4.94 -10.72
C GLU A 257 -3.42 -4.41 -11.23
N GLY A 258 -2.73 -3.59 -10.44
CA GLY A 258 -1.41 -3.09 -10.80
C GLY A 258 -1.24 -1.65 -10.36
N GLN A 259 -0.29 -0.96 -10.99
CA GLN A 259 -0.17 0.50 -10.92
C GLN A 259 -0.51 1.07 -12.30
N ASP A 260 -1.70 1.64 -12.40
CA ASP A 260 -2.29 2.03 -13.67
C ASP A 260 -2.32 3.54 -13.85
N ILE A 261 -2.10 4.00 -15.09
CA ILE A 261 -2.08 5.41 -15.44
C ILE A 261 -3.24 5.81 -16.37
N ALA A 262 -4.03 6.79 -15.96
CA ALA A 262 -4.91 7.53 -16.85
C ALA A 262 -4.11 8.67 -17.51
N ASP A 263 -3.95 8.59 -18.84
CA ASP A 263 -3.12 9.53 -19.57
C ASP A 263 -3.94 10.48 -20.46
N TYR A 264 -3.81 11.77 -20.17
CA TYR A 264 -4.44 12.88 -20.87
C TYR A 264 -3.44 13.74 -21.65
N SER A 265 -2.22 13.25 -21.88
CA SER A 265 -1.13 14.01 -22.50
C SER A 265 -1.44 14.48 -23.93
N ASP A 266 -2.37 13.81 -24.62
CA ASP A 266 -2.86 14.19 -25.95
C ASP A 266 -3.97 15.25 -25.94
N SER A 267 -4.51 15.59 -24.75
CA SER A 267 -5.55 16.62 -24.58
C SER A 267 -5.01 17.99 -24.98
N ARG A 268 -5.86 18.79 -25.63
CA ARG A 268 -5.50 20.15 -26.10
C ARG A 268 -5.80 21.25 -25.09
N GLU A 269 -6.62 20.95 -24.10
CA GLU A 269 -7.01 21.85 -23.03
C GLU A 269 -6.67 21.17 -21.69
N GLY A 270 -6.41 22.00 -20.67
CA GLY A 270 -6.15 21.51 -19.32
C GLY A 270 -7.29 20.65 -18.78
N VAL A 271 -6.94 19.64 -17.98
CA VAL A 271 -7.83 18.69 -17.32
C VAL A 271 -7.93 18.97 -15.82
N ASP A 272 -9.09 18.69 -15.23
CA ASP A 272 -9.37 18.77 -13.79
C ASP A 272 -9.74 17.36 -13.31
N ILE A 273 -8.71 16.64 -12.88
CA ILE A 273 -8.76 15.25 -12.43
C ILE A 273 -8.70 15.20 -10.92
N ASP A 274 -9.61 14.43 -10.32
CA ASP A 274 -9.64 14.14 -8.89
C ASP A 274 -10.03 12.67 -8.73
N LEU A 275 -9.08 11.85 -8.28
CA LEU A 275 -9.27 10.40 -8.17
C LEU A 275 -10.36 10.00 -7.15
N ASN A 276 -10.83 10.93 -6.31
CA ASN A 276 -11.95 10.72 -5.40
C ASN A 276 -13.31 11.12 -6.00
N ARG A 277 -13.30 11.70 -7.21
CA ARG A 277 -14.48 12.20 -7.90
C ARG A 277 -15.06 11.15 -8.84
N ALA A 278 -16.38 11.05 -8.85
CA ALA A 278 -17.09 10.08 -9.68
C ALA A 278 -17.09 10.39 -11.19
N GLU A 279 -16.85 11.65 -11.58
CA GLU A 279 -16.81 12.13 -12.97
C GLU A 279 -15.78 13.27 -13.08
N GLN A 280 -14.83 13.14 -14.01
CA GLN A 280 -13.75 14.08 -14.27
C GLN A 280 -14.19 15.22 -15.21
N ARG A 281 -13.33 16.23 -15.39
CA ARG A 281 -13.69 17.49 -16.06
C ARG A 281 -12.55 18.04 -16.91
N GLY A 282 -12.92 18.85 -17.91
CA GLY A 282 -11.96 19.62 -18.71
C GLY A 282 -11.31 18.80 -19.82
N GLY A 283 -11.04 19.46 -20.95
CA GLY A 283 -10.39 18.83 -22.10
C GLY A 283 -11.03 17.50 -22.51
N ASP A 284 -10.18 16.51 -22.71
CA ASP A 284 -10.58 15.13 -23.03
C ASP A 284 -11.14 14.37 -21.81
N ALA A 285 -10.92 14.84 -20.57
CA ALA A 285 -11.43 14.22 -19.35
C ALA A 285 -12.91 14.53 -19.04
N GLU A 286 -13.59 15.35 -19.85
CA GLU A 286 -14.94 15.84 -19.54
C GLU A 286 -15.99 14.71 -19.51
N GLY A 287 -16.40 14.33 -18.30
CA GLY A 287 -17.39 13.27 -18.10
C GLY A 287 -16.81 11.87 -17.95
N ASP A 288 -15.48 11.76 -17.97
CA ASP A 288 -14.77 10.50 -17.78
C ASP A 288 -14.91 9.99 -16.36
N ARG A 289 -14.79 8.67 -16.21
CA ARG A 289 -14.82 7.98 -14.92
C ARG A 289 -13.58 7.10 -14.81
N LEU A 290 -12.84 7.30 -13.74
CA LEU A 290 -11.63 6.55 -13.43
C LEU A 290 -11.92 5.59 -12.28
N ARG A 291 -11.40 4.37 -12.36
CA ARG A 291 -11.44 3.35 -11.32
C ARG A 291 -10.16 2.56 -11.32
N ASP A 292 -9.70 2.17 -10.14
CA ASP A 292 -8.52 1.32 -9.99
C ASP A 292 -7.37 1.92 -10.83
N VAL A 293 -7.15 3.22 -10.64
CA VAL A 293 -6.13 4.04 -11.31
C VAL A 293 -5.44 4.82 -10.19
N GLU A 294 -4.13 4.68 -10.14
CA GLU A 294 -3.27 5.27 -9.13
C GLU A 294 -2.53 6.49 -9.69
N ASP A 295 -2.26 6.49 -11.00
CA ASP A 295 -1.41 7.48 -11.65
C ASP A 295 -2.18 8.32 -12.68
N VAL A 296 -1.78 9.58 -12.83
CA VAL A 296 -2.37 10.50 -13.82
C VAL A 296 -1.29 11.28 -14.53
N ALA A 297 -1.34 11.28 -15.87
CA ALA A 297 -0.61 12.23 -16.69
C ALA A 297 -1.59 13.28 -17.23
N GLY A 298 -1.30 14.54 -16.90
CA GLY A 298 -1.97 15.74 -17.37
C GLY A 298 -1.70 16.03 -18.85
N SER A 299 -2.16 17.18 -19.29
CA SER A 299 -2.09 17.67 -20.66
C SER A 299 -0.87 18.56 -20.89
N ALA A 300 -0.93 19.40 -21.93
CA ALA A 300 0.07 20.43 -22.18
C ALA A 300 -0.45 21.86 -21.89
N GLY A 301 -1.56 21.99 -21.16
CA GLY A 301 -2.05 23.25 -20.64
C GLY A 301 -2.41 23.13 -19.18
N ASP A 302 -2.68 24.25 -18.52
CA ASP A 302 -2.88 24.35 -17.07
C ASP A 302 -3.85 23.30 -16.49
N ASP A 303 -3.30 22.31 -15.80
CA ASP A 303 -4.01 21.16 -15.23
C ASP A 303 -4.27 21.31 -13.72
N VAL A 304 -5.29 20.61 -13.23
CA VAL A 304 -5.55 20.42 -11.80
C VAL A 304 -5.64 18.92 -11.54
N LEU A 305 -4.65 18.36 -10.86
CA LEU A 305 -4.55 16.92 -10.59
C LEU A 305 -4.60 16.68 -9.08
N VAL A 306 -5.53 15.85 -8.63
CA VAL A 306 -5.70 15.47 -7.23
C VAL A 306 -5.72 13.95 -7.08
N GLY A 307 -4.77 13.43 -6.32
CA GLY A 307 -4.67 12.00 -5.97
C GLY A 307 -5.71 11.57 -4.94
N ASN A 308 -5.58 10.33 -4.47
CA ASN A 308 -6.45 9.71 -3.48
C ASN A 308 -5.69 9.44 -2.17
N ALA A 309 -5.91 8.27 -1.55
CA ALA A 309 -5.27 7.91 -0.29
C ALA A 309 -4.20 6.81 -0.45
N GLY A 310 -3.98 6.34 -1.68
CA GLY A 310 -2.88 5.44 -2.04
C GLY A 310 -1.69 6.23 -2.56
N ALA A 311 -0.57 5.56 -2.79
CA ALA A 311 0.59 6.16 -3.43
C ALA A 311 0.27 6.49 -4.90
N ASN A 312 0.29 7.76 -5.26
CA ASN A 312 -0.05 8.25 -6.59
C ASN A 312 1.16 8.88 -7.29
N ARG A 313 1.27 8.66 -8.60
CA ARG A 313 2.14 9.46 -9.46
C ARG A 313 1.32 10.45 -10.27
N LEU A 314 1.55 11.74 -10.06
CA LEU A 314 0.88 12.82 -10.78
C LEU A 314 1.90 13.59 -11.64
N GLU A 315 1.66 13.65 -12.94
CA GLU A 315 2.48 14.41 -13.90
C GLU A 315 1.65 15.55 -14.50
N GLY A 316 2.00 16.81 -14.23
CA GLY A 316 1.31 17.99 -14.79
C GLY A 316 1.58 18.16 -16.28
N GLY A 317 2.87 18.18 -16.65
CA GLY A 317 3.31 18.21 -18.03
C GLY A 317 3.81 19.59 -18.42
N SER A 318 3.05 20.33 -19.21
CA SER A 318 3.36 21.73 -19.53
C SER A 318 2.16 22.58 -19.20
N GLY A 319 2.37 23.83 -18.80
CA GLY A 319 1.29 24.68 -18.30
C GLY A 319 1.58 25.11 -16.89
N ASP A 320 0.81 26.06 -16.35
CA ASP A 320 0.90 26.39 -14.93
C ASP A 320 -0.02 25.42 -14.15
N ASP A 321 0.54 24.32 -13.66
CA ASP A 321 -0.23 23.18 -13.15
C ASP A 321 -0.42 23.23 -11.62
N ARG A 322 -1.48 22.58 -11.13
CA ARG A 322 -1.72 22.39 -9.70
C ARG A 322 -1.88 20.91 -9.36
N LEU A 323 -0.93 20.37 -8.61
CA LEU A 323 -0.88 18.97 -8.21
C LEU A 323 -1.08 18.86 -6.69
N THR A 324 -1.92 17.92 -6.26
CA THR A 324 -2.14 17.58 -4.86
C THR A 324 -2.13 16.06 -4.69
N GLY A 325 -1.15 15.51 -3.97
CA GLY A 325 -0.97 14.07 -3.80
C GLY A 325 -2.09 13.46 -2.96
N GLY A 326 -2.28 14.00 -1.76
CA GLY A 326 -3.38 13.60 -0.88
C GLY A 326 -2.85 12.88 0.33
N ALA A 327 -3.16 11.60 0.49
CA ALA A 327 -2.49 10.76 1.47
C ALA A 327 -1.82 9.61 0.74
N GLY A 328 -0.69 9.12 1.24
CA GLY A 328 0.09 8.10 0.54
C GLY A 328 1.53 8.57 0.39
N HIS A 329 2.37 7.74 -0.24
CA HIS A 329 3.73 8.14 -0.60
C HIS A 329 3.72 8.55 -2.07
N ASP A 330 3.54 9.83 -2.33
CA ASP A 330 3.22 10.32 -3.66
C ASP A 330 4.47 10.79 -4.42
N THR A 331 4.41 10.72 -5.74
CA THR A 331 5.40 11.32 -6.64
C THR A 331 4.72 12.36 -7.51
N LEU A 332 5.04 13.63 -7.30
CA LEU A 332 4.41 14.75 -8.00
C LEU A 332 5.42 15.46 -8.89
N ILE A 333 5.10 15.55 -10.18
CA ILE A 333 5.96 16.15 -11.20
C ILE A 333 5.18 17.26 -11.90
N GLY A 334 5.48 18.53 -11.62
CA GLY A 334 4.87 19.69 -12.25
C GLY A 334 5.20 19.75 -13.74
N GLY A 335 6.49 19.85 -14.07
CA GLY A 335 6.98 19.80 -15.43
C GLY A 335 7.49 21.16 -15.90
N ALA A 336 6.80 21.79 -16.84
CA ALA A 336 7.21 23.10 -17.37
C ALA A 336 6.10 24.14 -17.20
N GLY A 337 6.38 25.19 -16.45
CA GLY A 337 5.44 26.26 -16.12
C GLY A 337 5.63 26.68 -14.68
N ASN A 338 4.72 27.49 -14.14
CA ASN A 338 4.81 27.89 -12.73
C ASN A 338 3.86 27.03 -11.92
N ASP A 339 4.38 25.96 -11.36
CA ASP A 339 3.55 24.91 -10.80
C ASP A 339 3.31 25.10 -9.30
N VAL A 340 2.20 24.55 -8.82
CA VAL A 340 1.94 24.39 -7.39
C VAL A 340 1.83 22.91 -7.07
N VAL A 341 2.78 22.42 -6.29
CA VAL A 341 2.95 21.01 -5.95
C VAL A 341 2.76 20.83 -4.44
N GLU A 342 1.71 20.12 -4.04
CA GLU A 342 1.32 19.87 -2.65
C GLU A 342 1.33 18.36 -2.39
N GLY A 343 2.28 17.85 -1.60
CA GLY A 343 2.44 16.41 -1.31
C GLY A 343 1.24 15.89 -0.51
N GLY A 344 1.08 16.40 0.70
CA GLY A 344 -0.05 16.09 1.56
C GLY A 344 0.37 15.30 2.79
N VAL A 345 -0.14 14.09 2.97
CA VAL A 345 0.20 13.21 4.09
C VAL A 345 0.99 12.02 3.59
N GLY A 346 2.19 11.84 4.11
CA GLY A 346 3.09 10.74 3.78
C GLY A 346 4.47 11.29 3.42
N ASN A 347 5.33 10.41 2.93
CA ASN A 347 6.67 10.80 2.50
C ASN A 347 6.65 10.98 0.99
N ASP A 348 6.66 12.23 0.53
CA ASP A 348 6.42 12.56 -0.86
C ASP A 348 7.69 12.98 -1.60
N LEU A 349 7.73 12.68 -2.89
CA LEU A 349 8.76 13.14 -3.82
C LEU A 349 8.18 14.22 -4.74
N LEU A 350 8.69 15.45 -4.61
CA LEU A 350 8.18 16.60 -5.34
C LEU A 350 9.21 17.15 -6.35
N VAL A 351 8.78 17.34 -7.59
CA VAL A 351 9.60 17.86 -8.70
C VAL A 351 8.77 18.88 -9.49
N GLY A 352 9.07 20.17 -9.36
CA GLY A 352 8.37 21.24 -10.09
C GLY A 352 8.89 21.41 -11.51
N GLY A 353 10.20 21.26 -11.71
CA GLY A 353 10.82 21.35 -13.04
C GLY A 353 11.18 22.78 -13.42
N ALA A 354 10.77 23.23 -14.61
CA ALA A 354 11.17 24.52 -15.19
C ALA A 354 10.12 25.60 -14.93
N GLY A 355 10.52 26.79 -14.47
CA GLY A 355 9.62 27.90 -14.12
C GLY A 355 9.72 28.34 -12.66
N ASP A 356 8.80 29.19 -12.19
CA ASP A 356 8.74 29.65 -10.79
C ASP A 356 7.77 28.77 -9.98
N ASP A 357 8.27 27.78 -9.26
CA ASP A 357 7.44 26.74 -8.63
C ASP A 357 7.16 27.00 -7.14
N GLN A 358 6.06 26.44 -6.65
CA GLN A 358 5.69 26.42 -5.24
C GLN A 358 5.52 24.98 -4.76
N TYR A 359 6.27 24.61 -3.74
CA TYR A 359 6.22 23.30 -3.09
C TYR A 359 5.68 23.42 -1.68
N ASP A 360 4.81 22.51 -1.30
CA ASP A 360 4.38 22.25 0.07
C ASP A 360 4.46 20.74 0.30
N GLY A 361 5.39 20.26 1.12
CA GLY A 361 5.54 18.82 1.39
C GLY A 361 4.36 18.31 2.20
N GLY A 362 4.15 18.90 3.37
CA GLY A 362 2.99 18.61 4.21
C GLY A 362 3.37 17.83 5.45
N GLU A 363 2.61 16.78 5.77
CA GLU A 363 2.89 15.91 6.91
C GLU A 363 3.71 14.68 6.46
N GLY A 364 4.96 14.58 6.90
CA GLY A 364 5.77 13.38 6.70
C GLY A 364 7.23 13.75 6.49
N PHE A 365 7.96 12.90 5.77
CA PHE A 365 9.32 13.20 5.33
C PHE A 365 9.32 13.46 3.82
N ASP A 366 9.41 14.73 3.45
CA ASP A 366 9.26 15.14 2.06
C ASP A 366 10.58 15.53 1.41
N VAL A 367 10.71 15.14 0.14
CA VAL A 367 11.90 15.38 -0.68
C VAL A 367 11.52 16.26 -1.86
N VAL A 368 12.11 17.45 -1.94
CA VAL A 368 12.12 18.22 -3.19
C VAL A 368 13.39 17.89 -3.95
N SER A 369 13.24 17.37 -5.17
CA SER A 369 14.37 16.95 -6.00
C SER A 369 14.54 17.83 -7.23
N TYR A 370 15.77 18.32 -7.41
CA TYR A 370 16.20 19.03 -8.61
C TYR A 370 17.14 18.20 -9.49
N ARG A 371 17.23 16.88 -9.24
CA ARG A 371 18.18 15.97 -9.89
C ARG A 371 18.04 15.87 -11.41
N ASP A 372 16.90 16.26 -11.97
CA ASP A 372 16.67 16.27 -13.42
C ASP A 372 17.21 17.54 -14.11
N LEU A 373 17.68 18.52 -13.34
CA LEU A 373 18.26 19.75 -13.87
C LEU A 373 19.78 19.61 -14.08
N ASP A 374 20.25 20.20 -15.18
CA ASP A 374 21.66 20.30 -15.56
C ASP A 374 22.19 21.74 -15.39
N GLU A 375 21.77 22.46 -14.35
CA GLU A 375 22.13 23.86 -14.10
C GLU A 375 22.46 24.17 -12.64
N PRO A 376 23.44 25.04 -12.37
CA PRO A 376 23.85 25.31 -10.99
C PRO A 376 22.77 26.05 -10.20
N LEU A 377 22.47 25.55 -9.00
CA LEU A 377 21.45 26.14 -8.13
C LEU A 377 22.06 26.93 -6.97
N VAL A 378 21.35 27.96 -6.52
CA VAL A 378 21.61 28.59 -5.22
C VAL A 378 20.40 28.34 -4.31
N ILE A 379 20.61 27.54 -3.29
CA ILE A 379 19.57 27.00 -2.41
C ILE A 379 19.74 27.65 -1.04
N ASP A 380 18.67 28.17 -0.45
CA ASP A 380 18.63 28.60 0.95
C ASP A 380 17.54 27.82 1.70
N PRO A 381 17.89 26.68 2.33
CA PRO A 381 16.95 25.84 3.07
C PRO A 381 16.31 26.59 4.25
N THR A 382 16.95 27.64 4.75
CA THR A 382 16.45 28.42 5.90
C THR A 382 15.30 29.35 5.51
N THR A 383 15.17 29.66 4.22
CA THR A 383 14.08 30.49 3.68
C THR A 383 13.16 29.73 2.74
N GLY A 384 13.51 28.48 2.39
CA GLY A 384 12.82 27.70 1.37
C GLY A 384 12.92 28.34 -0.02
N MET A 385 14.02 29.02 -0.34
CA MET A 385 14.20 29.66 -1.65
C MET A 385 15.24 28.91 -2.48
N VAL A 386 14.90 28.59 -3.72
CA VAL A 386 15.83 28.01 -4.70
C VAL A 386 15.90 28.93 -5.91
N LEU A 387 17.10 29.39 -6.25
CA LEU A 387 17.36 30.24 -7.40
C LEU A 387 17.86 29.39 -8.56
N LYS A 388 17.05 29.35 -9.62
CA LYS A 388 17.32 28.70 -10.90
C LYS A 388 17.76 29.73 -11.94
N SER A 389 18.16 29.27 -13.13
CA SER A 389 18.51 30.18 -14.24
C SER A 389 17.28 30.80 -14.90
N ASP A 390 16.15 30.10 -14.85
CA ASP A 390 14.86 30.48 -15.44
C ASP A 390 13.86 31.07 -14.44
N GLY A 391 14.07 30.88 -13.14
CA GLY A 391 13.11 31.27 -12.13
C GLY A 391 13.60 31.19 -10.68
N VAL A 392 12.63 31.30 -9.75
CA VAL A 392 12.82 31.17 -8.31
C VAL A 392 11.69 30.34 -7.71
N ASP A 393 12.07 29.25 -7.06
CA ASP A 393 11.12 28.37 -6.41
C ASP A 393 10.99 28.68 -4.93
N ARG A 394 9.85 28.31 -4.37
CA ARG A 394 9.51 28.47 -2.95
C ARG A 394 9.08 27.14 -2.35
N LEU A 395 9.68 26.77 -1.23
CA LEU A 395 9.45 25.51 -0.54
C LEU A 395 8.93 25.79 0.87
N THR A 396 7.90 25.06 1.29
CA THR A 396 7.38 25.02 2.66
C THR A 396 7.19 23.58 3.10
N GLU A 397 7.37 23.31 4.41
CA GLU A 397 7.20 21.98 5.00
C GLU A 397 7.91 20.88 4.19
N VAL A 398 9.23 21.04 3.95
CA VAL A 398 10.07 20.07 3.24
C VAL A 398 11.28 19.73 4.12
N GLU A 399 11.53 18.44 4.31
CA GLU A 399 12.59 17.92 5.17
C GLU A 399 13.93 17.80 4.42
N ARG A 400 13.90 17.46 3.13
CA ARG A 400 15.10 17.23 2.30
C ARG A 400 15.04 17.95 0.95
N ILE A 401 16.16 18.57 0.58
CA ILE A 401 16.33 19.21 -0.73
C ILE A 401 17.53 18.56 -1.45
N GLU A 402 17.28 18.04 -2.64
CA GLU A 402 18.32 17.44 -3.49
C GLU A 402 18.69 18.38 -4.63
N GLY A 403 19.98 18.66 -4.78
CA GLY A 403 20.53 19.56 -5.79
C GLY A 403 20.45 19.00 -7.22
N SER A 404 20.81 19.85 -8.16
CA SER A 404 20.94 19.50 -9.58
C SER A 404 22.18 18.66 -9.87
N GLN A 405 22.32 18.16 -11.09
CA GLN A 405 23.56 17.51 -11.56
C GLN A 405 24.75 18.47 -11.75
N ALA A 406 24.52 19.78 -11.68
CA ALA A 406 25.54 20.81 -11.77
C ALA A 406 25.93 21.30 -10.37
N GLY A 407 27.03 22.05 -10.26
CA GLY A 407 27.54 22.49 -8.96
C GLY A 407 26.59 23.47 -8.26
N ASN A 408 26.05 23.04 -7.12
CA ASN A 408 25.07 23.77 -6.33
C ASN A 408 25.74 24.52 -5.17
N THR A 409 25.07 25.55 -4.66
CA THR A 409 25.48 26.26 -3.44
C THR A 409 24.33 26.28 -2.44
N PHE A 410 24.51 25.59 -1.32
CA PHE A 410 23.57 25.56 -0.19
C PHE A 410 23.98 26.61 0.84
N SER A 411 23.16 27.64 1.02
CA SER A 411 23.42 28.78 1.89
C SER A 411 22.48 28.82 3.08
N PHE A 412 23.00 29.16 4.27
CA PHE A 412 22.24 29.18 5.52
C PHE A 412 22.14 30.59 6.06
N ALA A 413 21.38 31.46 5.39
CA ALA A 413 21.39 32.89 5.70
C ALA A 413 20.61 33.24 6.99
N HIS A 414 19.55 32.48 7.30
CA HIS A 414 18.63 32.72 8.42
C HIS A 414 18.25 31.44 9.19
N PRO A 415 19.22 30.65 9.68
CA PRO A 415 18.92 29.38 10.34
C PRO A 415 18.13 29.58 11.64
N THR A 416 17.10 28.77 11.82
CA THR A 416 16.33 28.66 13.06
C THR A 416 17.10 27.82 14.10
N ALA A 417 17.16 28.31 15.33
CA ALA A 417 17.79 27.57 16.44
C ALA A 417 17.06 26.25 16.72
N GLY A 418 17.80 25.15 16.79
CA GLY A 418 17.29 23.79 17.02
C GLY A 418 16.74 23.10 15.77
N ALA A 419 16.79 23.73 14.59
CA ALA A 419 16.39 23.08 13.34
C ALA A 419 17.48 22.13 12.83
N SER A 420 17.05 21.04 12.18
CA SER A 420 17.88 20.23 11.28
C SER A 420 17.49 20.56 9.85
N TYR A 421 18.47 20.66 8.95
CA TYR A 421 18.27 20.82 7.52
C TYR A 421 18.96 19.67 6.82
N ARG A 422 18.25 18.97 5.94
CA ARG A 422 18.84 17.89 5.14
C ARG A 422 19.02 18.34 3.70
N VAL A 423 20.24 18.22 3.20
CA VAL A 423 20.58 18.62 1.82
C VAL A 423 21.42 17.56 1.16
N ALA A 424 21.23 17.35 -0.14
CA ALA A 424 22.08 16.48 -0.92
C ALA A 424 22.56 17.21 -2.17
N GLY A 425 23.86 17.12 -2.47
CA GLY A 425 24.41 17.58 -3.74
C GLY A 425 23.98 16.68 -4.92
N GLY A 426 24.59 16.95 -6.07
CA GLY A 426 24.55 16.11 -7.26
C GLY A 426 25.96 15.69 -7.69
N ALA A 427 26.12 15.39 -8.97
CA ALA A 427 27.36 14.79 -9.49
C ALA A 427 28.53 15.77 -9.71
N ALA A 428 28.32 17.07 -9.49
CA ALA A 428 29.31 18.12 -9.76
C ALA A 428 29.70 18.81 -8.45
N GLU A 429 30.75 19.63 -8.49
CA GLU A 429 31.26 20.24 -7.25
C GLU A 429 30.21 21.10 -6.51
N ASP A 430 29.75 20.60 -5.38
CA ASP A 430 28.76 21.18 -4.49
C ASP A 430 29.37 21.89 -3.30
N VAL A 431 28.71 22.97 -2.87
CA VAL A 431 29.24 23.88 -1.88
C VAL A 431 28.24 24.15 -0.76
N LEU A 432 28.67 23.89 0.47
CA LEU A 432 27.99 24.37 1.66
C LEU A 432 28.54 25.75 2.06
N ASP A 433 27.79 26.83 1.81
CA ASP A 433 28.19 28.19 2.17
C ASP A 433 27.86 28.53 3.63
N LEU A 434 28.86 28.30 4.49
CA LEU A 434 28.89 28.72 5.89
C LEU A 434 29.88 29.87 6.12
N SER A 435 30.10 30.73 5.11
CA SER A 435 31.08 31.83 5.15
C SER A 435 30.86 32.86 6.26
N ARG A 436 29.70 32.80 6.94
CA ARG A 436 29.33 33.63 8.10
C ARG A 436 29.83 33.06 9.43
N PHE A 437 30.24 31.80 9.44
CA PHE A 437 30.69 31.06 10.61
C PHE A 437 32.21 30.83 10.54
N ALA A 438 32.86 30.72 11.69
CA ALA A 438 34.27 30.33 11.76
C ALA A 438 34.36 28.85 12.10
N ARG A 439 35.45 28.18 11.72
CA ARG A 439 35.65 26.74 11.98
C ARG A 439 35.45 26.34 13.46
N ARG A 440 35.78 27.23 14.40
CA ARG A 440 35.61 27.01 15.85
C ARG A 440 34.15 26.93 16.33
N ASP A 441 33.23 27.32 15.46
CA ASP A 441 31.79 27.35 15.74
C ASP A 441 31.10 26.13 15.10
N LEU A 442 31.85 25.26 14.42
CA LEU A 442 31.37 24.00 13.86
C LEU A 442 31.84 22.82 14.74
N THR A 443 30.95 21.86 14.89
CA THR A 443 31.28 20.48 15.26
C THR A 443 30.94 19.63 14.05
N VAL A 444 31.95 18.97 13.48
CA VAL A 444 31.82 18.20 12.25
C VAL A 444 31.98 16.72 12.59
N THR A 445 30.99 15.93 12.18
CA THR A 445 30.95 14.46 12.22
C THR A 445 30.62 13.98 10.81
N SER A 446 30.87 12.71 10.47
CA SER A 446 30.40 12.17 9.18
C SER A 446 28.91 12.38 9.00
N GLY A 447 28.53 12.95 7.87
CA GLY A 447 27.16 13.24 7.45
C GLY A 447 26.45 14.35 8.24
N LEU A 448 27.13 14.98 9.21
CA LEU A 448 26.49 15.94 10.11
C LEU A 448 27.43 17.08 10.51
N ILE A 449 26.99 18.31 10.25
CA ILE A 449 27.61 19.53 10.74
C ILE A 449 26.66 20.20 11.73
N GLU A 450 27.08 20.28 13.00
CA GLU A 450 26.42 21.12 13.99
C GLU A 450 27.08 22.50 14.03
N VAL A 451 26.29 23.56 13.85
CA VAL A 451 26.77 24.94 13.81
C VAL A 451 26.25 25.72 15.00
N ARG A 452 27.16 26.35 15.76
CA ARG A 452 26.82 27.19 16.92
C ARG A 452 26.58 28.64 16.53
N LEU A 453 25.40 29.15 16.89
CA LEU A 453 24.98 30.54 16.73
C LEU A 453 25.58 31.46 17.80
N ALA A 454 25.49 32.78 17.57
CA ALA A 454 26.11 33.79 18.42
C ALA A 454 25.53 33.86 19.85
N ASP A 455 24.28 33.44 20.03
CA ASP A 455 23.60 33.32 21.33
C ASP A 455 23.88 32.00 22.05
N GLY A 456 24.61 31.08 21.40
CA GLY A 456 25.02 29.80 21.95
C GLY A 456 24.09 28.64 21.62
N SER A 457 22.94 28.86 20.98
CA SER A 457 22.15 27.75 20.43
C SER A 457 22.82 27.17 19.18
N THR A 458 22.36 26.00 18.75
CA THR A 458 22.88 25.30 17.56
C THR A 458 21.78 25.07 16.54
N PHE A 459 22.18 24.79 15.30
CA PHE A 459 21.36 24.14 14.29
C PHE A 459 22.21 23.05 13.62
N GLN A 460 21.55 22.08 12.99
CA GLN A 460 22.19 20.92 12.40
C GLN A 460 22.00 20.94 10.88
N ILE A 461 23.01 20.45 10.17
CA ILE A 461 22.97 20.24 8.73
C ILE A 461 23.37 18.79 8.51
N GLU A 462 22.41 17.99 8.10
CA GLU A 462 22.66 16.66 7.56
C GLU A 462 22.91 16.81 6.07
N HIS A 463 23.98 16.23 5.58
CA HIS A 463 24.37 16.44 4.20
C HIS A 463 24.99 15.21 3.56
N GLU A 464 24.79 15.11 2.25
CA GLU A 464 25.33 14.08 1.38
C GLU A 464 25.88 14.74 0.11
N SER A 465 26.92 14.16 -0.47
CA SER A 465 27.54 14.62 -1.71
C SER A 465 27.91 16.10 -1.71
N ILE A 466 28.65 16.54 -0.68
CA ILE A 466 29.13 17.92 -0.55
C ILE A 466 30.65 17.96 -0.69
N ASP A 467 31.17 18.52 -1.78
CA ASP A 467 32.62 18.57 -2.03
C ASP A 467 33.39 19.51 -1.09
N ARG A 468 32.77 20.60 -0.66
CA ARG A 468 33.41 21.58 0.24
C ARG A 468 32.46 22.45 1.05
N VAL A 469 32.97 22.89 2.20
CA VAL A 469 32.33 23.88 3.08
C VAL A 469 33.13 25.19 3.06
N LEU A 470 32.49 26.30 2.70
CA LEU A 470 33.07 27.64 2.81
C LEU A 470 32.88 28.20 4.23
N LEU A 471 33.93 28.78 4.80
CA LEU A 471 33.91 29.39 6.14
C LEU A 471 34.52 30.80 6.12
N SER A 472 34.27 31.58 7.16
CA SER A 472 34.83 32.93 7.31
C SER A 472 36.37 32.95 7.42
N ASP A 473 36.98 31.83 7.84
CA ASP A 473 38.40 31.66 8.07
C ASP A 473 39.08 30.69 7.08
N GLY A 474 38.40 30.27 6.02
CA GLY A 474 38.94 29.42 4.96
C GLY A 474 37.90 28.45 4.41
N GLU A 475 38.35 27.30 3.92
CA GLU A 475 37.49 26.25 3.37
C GLU A 475 37.81 24.92 4.07
N LEU A 476 36.81 24.05 4.18
CA LEU A 476 36.97 22.63 4.51
C LEU A 476 36.69 21.84 3.23
N ALA A 477 37.63 21.00 2.81
CA ALA A 477 37.37 20.00 1.78
C ALA A 477 36.60 18.82 2.40
N ASN A 478 35.81 18.11 1.59
CA ASN A 478 35.10 16.90 2.00
C ASN A 478 36.08 15.85 2.54
N VAL A 479 36.92 15.34 1.64
CA VAL A 479 37.98 14.39 1.99
C VAL A 479 39.20 15.15 2.49
N SER A 480 39.67 14.77 3.67
CA SER A 480 40.89 15.31 4.27
C SER A 480 41.82 14.17 4.70
N LEU A 481 43.11 14.31 4.38
CA LEU A 481 44.15 13.36 4.75
C LEU A 481 45.36 14.15 5.26
N SER A 482 45.84 13.80 6.45
CA SER A 482 46.95 14.52 7.09
C SER A 482 48.32 13.97 6.69
N ASP A 483 49.30 14.86 6.49
CA ASP A 483 50.72 14.49 6.37
C ASP A 483 51.16 13.65 7.57
N GLN A 484 51.83 12.52 7.31
CA GLN A 484 52.40 11.67 8.36
C GLN A 484 53.93 11.75 8.39
N SER A 485 54.51 11.52 9.56
CA SER A 485 55.97 11.47 9.73
C SER A 485 56.39 10.18 10.42
N LEU A 486 57.33 9.47 9.81
CA LEU A 486 57.84 8.17 10.24
C LEU A 486 59.34 8.25 10.46
N THR A 487 59.86 7.42 11.34
CA THR A 487 61.31 7.28 11.56
C THR A 487 61.69 5.81 11.55
N THR A 488 62.73 5.45 10.80
CA THR A 488 63.28 4.08 10.79
C THR A 488 64.81 4.09 10.81
N SER A 489 65.43 2.95 11.09
CA SER A 489 66.87 2.75 10.93
C SER A 489 67.19 2.18 9.56
N ALA A 490 68.38 2.51 9.03
CA ALA A 490 68.84 1.98 7.75
C ALA A 490 68.75 0.44 7.68
N GLY A 491 68.24 -0.07 6.57
CA GLY A 491 68.01 -1.51 6.35
C GLY A 491 66.85 -2.11 7.16
N THR A 492 66.08 -1.30 7.89
CA THR A 492 64.91 -1.75 8.66
C THR A 492 63.63 -1.30 7.97
N ALA A 493 62.82 -2.26 7.52
CA ALA A 493 61.50 -1.99 6.99
C ALA A 493 60.57 -1.50 8.11
N ILE A 494 59.71 -0.53 7.79
CA ILE A 494 58.65 -0.04 8.68
C ILE A 494 57.31 -0.17 7.98
N ARG A 495 56.30 -0.68 8.69
CA ARG A 495 54.91 -0.69 8.25
C ARG A 495 54.18 0.45 8.94
N THR A 496 53.40 1.22 8.18
CA THR A 496 52.52 2.27 8.70
C THR A 496 51.26 1.65 9.29
N GLU A 497 50.52 2.43 10.07
CA GLU A 497 49.09 2.16 10.23
C GLU A 497 48.37 2.41 8.88
N SER A 498 47.11 1.98 8.76
CA SER A 498 46.33 2.29 7.56
C SER A 498 46.24 3.81 7.41
N VAL A 499 46.54 4.34 6.23
CA VAL A 499 46.39 5.79 6.00
C VAL A 499 44.93 6.23 6.07
N LEU A 500 44.01 5.30 5.79
CA LEU A 500 42.57 5.50 5.88
C LEU A 500 42.12 5.76 7.32
N ALA A 501 42.84 5.22 8.32
CA ALA A 501 42.54 5.48 9.74
C ALA A 501 42.82 6.94 10.16
N SER A 502 43.56 7.70 9.35
CA SER A 502 43.82 9.13 9.56
C SER A 502 43.13 10.03 8.52
N ALA A 503 42.36 9.43 7.63
CA ALA A 503 41.54 10.13 6.67
C ALA A 503 40.20 10.50 7.32
N PHE A 504 39.62 11.61 6.88
CA PHE A 504 38.32 12.07 7.31
C PHE A 504 37.50 12.36 6.07
N ASP A 505 36.25 11.93 6.10
CA ASP A 505 35.24 12.19 5.08
C ASP A 505 34.08 12.95 5.72
N LEU A 506 33.64 14.02 5.08
CA LEU A 506 32.62 14.90 5.63
C LEU A 506 31.25 14.23 5.54
N ASP A 507 30.96 13.51 4.47
CA ASP A 507 29.64 12.93 4.17
C ASP A 507 29.47 11.52 4.78
N GLY A 508 30.58 10.87 5.16
CA GLY A 508 30.57 9.54 5.79
C GLY A 508 30.84 8.39 4.83
N ASP A 509 31.27 8.70 3.61
CA ASP A 509 31.51 7.73 2.56
C ASP A 509 32.73 6.84 2.82
N GLY A 510 32.70 5.67 2.18
CA GLY A 510 33.81 4.74 2.17
C GLY A 510 35.05 5.31 1.50
N LEU A 511 36.12 5.52 2.27
CA LEU A 511 37.39 5.99 1.73
C LEU A 511 38.28 4.85 1.20
N ARG A 512 38.90 5.07 0.04
CA ARG A 512 39.90 4.15 -0.53
C ARG A 512 41.18 4.86 -0.97
N VAL A 513 42.28 4.12 -0.95
CA VAL A 513 43.55 4.58 -1.52
C VAL A 513 43.46 4.49 -3.05
N ASP A 514 43.52 5.64 -3.73
CA ASP A 514 43.47 5.71 -5.20
C ASP A 514 44.85 5.44 -5.82
N SER A 515 45.86 6.17 -5.34
CA SER A 515 47.23 6.05 -5.88
C SER A 515 48.30 6.48 -4.88
N PHE A 516 49.55 6.08 -5.13
CA PHE A 516 50.71 6.50 -4.37
C PHE A 516 51.97 6.63 -5.24
N THR A 517 52.93 7.44 -4.81
CA THR A 517 54.23 7.58 -5.47
C THR A 517 55.31 6.73 -4.81
N GLN A 518 56.36 6.37 -5.56
CA GLN A 518 57.54 5.75 -4.96
C GLN A 518 58.47 6.83 -4.41
N PRO A 519 59.04 6.64 -3.20
CA PRO A 519 60.01 7.58 -2.63
C PRO A 519 61.36 7.49 -3.35
N ALA A 520 62.23 8.47 -3.14
CA ALA A 520 63.48 8.61 -3.91
C ALA A 520 64.60 7.68 -3.42
N HIS A 521 64.62 7.36 -2.13
CA HIS A 521 65.69 6.60 -1.46
C HIS A 521 65.18 5.34 -0.75
N GLY A 522 64.02 4.84 -1.16
CA GLY A 522 63.44 3.60 -0.67
C GLY A 522 62.41 3.02 -1.62
N HIS A 523 61.69 2.00 -1.15
CA HIS A 523 60.61 1.36 -1.88
C HIS A 523 59.38 1.21 -0.97
N VAL A 524 58.20 1.49 -1.53
CA VAL A 524 56.92 1.39 -0.82
C VAL A 524 56.04 0.33 -1.48
N THR A 525 55.38 -0.47 -0.66
CA THR A 525 54.34 -1.42 -1.08
C THR A 525 53.07 -1.16 -0.28
N LEU A 526 51.93 -0.99 -0.98
CA LEU A 526 50.60 -0.89 -0.39
C LEU A 526 50.06 -2.27 -0.04
N HIS A 527 49.43 -2.40 1.12
CA HIS A 527 48.73 -3.61 1.57
C HIS A 527 47.21 -3.45 1.40
N PRO A 528 46.45 -4.56 1.36
CA PRO A 528 44.99 -4.51 1.21
C PRO A 528 44.25 -3.77 2.33
N ASP A 529 44.84 -3.69 3.52
CA ASP A 529 44.28 -2.97 4.68
C ASP A 529 44.52 -1.44 4.63
N GLY A 530 45.05 -0.92 3.53
CA GLY A 530 45.38 0.51 3.37
C GLY A 530 46.68 0.94 4.06
N SER A 531 47.43 0.02 4.68
CA SER A 531 48.76 0.31 5.24
C SER A 531 49.86 0.20 4.19
N PHE A 532 50.98 0.88 4.43
CA PHE A 532 52.15 0.84 3.55
C PHE A 532 53.36 0.24 4.26
N THR A 533 54.19 -0.53 3.55
CA THR A 533 55.54 -0.89 4.03
C THR A 533 56.59 -0.13 3.25
N TYR A 534 57.40 0.65 3.98
CA TYR A 534 58.57 1.35 3.46
C TYR A 534 59.84 0.57 3.78
N VAL A 535 60.67 0.35 2.76
CA VAL A 535 62.00 -0.26 2.88
C VAL A 535 63.05 0.75 2.39
N PRO A 536 63.95 1.24 3.26
CA PRO A 536 65.04 2.11 2.83
C PRO A 536 66.00 1.37 1.90
N ASN A 537 66.57 2.08 0.92
CA ASN A 537 67.66 1.54 0.11
C ASN A 537 68.94 1.37 0.96
N ASP A 538 69.76 0.37 0.62
CA ASP A 538 70.97 0.05 1.36
C ASP A 538 71.96 1.24 1.38
N GLY A 539 72.31 1.70 2.59
CA GLY A 539 73.31 2.74 2.80
C GLY A 539 72.82 4.18 2.62
N GLU A 540 71.51 4.39 2.38
CA GLU A 540 70.89 5.71 2.33
C GLU A 540 70.46 6.19 3.73
N PHE A 541 70.63 7.48 4.00
CA PHE A 541 70.31 8.12 5.28
C PHE A 541 69.71 9.51 5.07
N GLY A 542 68.86 9.94 6.00
CA GLY A 542 68.20 11.24 5.98
C GLY A 542 66.75 11.15 5.53
N ALA A 543 66.19 12.30 5.15
CA ALA A 543 64.79 12.45 4.78
C ALA A 543 64.47 11.82 3.42
N ASP A 544 63.38 11.08 3.38
CA ASP A 544 62.72 10.57 2.17
C ASP A 544 61.22 10.84 2.28
N ALA A 545 60.48 10.76 1.17
CA ALA A 545 59.04 10.99 1.19
C ALA A 545 58.33 10.36 0.00
N PHE A 546 57.07 10.00 0.20
CA PHE A 546 56.14 9.62 -0.85
C PHE A 546 54.78 10.26 -0.61
N GLN A 547 53.97 10.35 -1.66
CA GLN A 547 52.62 10.89 -1.60
C GLN A 547 51.61 9.77 -1.72
N VAL A 548 50.51 9.91 -0.98
CA VAL A 548 49.36 9.01 -1.03
C VAL A 548 48.13 9.85 -1.32
N LYS A 549 47.31 9.36 -2.25
CA LYS A 549 46.05 9.94 -2.65
C LYS A 549 44.91 9.03 -2.19
N VAL A 550 43.95 9.60 -1.48
CA VAL A 550 42.70 8.95 -1.06
C VAL A 550 41.54 9.60 -1.81
N VAL A 551 40.52 8.81 -2.12
CA VAL A 551 39.28 9.22 -2.78
C VAL A 551 38.10 8.55 -2.08
N ASP A 552 36.96 9.23 -2.02
CA ASP A 552 35.66 8.70 -1.58
C ASP A 552 34.87 8.08 -2.75
N GLU A 553 33.57 7.86 -2.56
CA GLU A 553 32.67 7.30 -3.57
C GLU A 553 32.17 8.36 -4.57
N ASP A 554 32.01 9.61 -4.11
CA ASP A 554 31.60 10.77 -4.92
C ASP A 554 32.73 11.37 -5.79
N GLY A 555 33.98 10.97 -5.53
CA GLY A 555 35.14 11.37 -6.32
C GLY A 555 35.95 12.53 -5.73
N ASN A 556 35.67 12.97 -4.51
CA ASN A 556 36.48 13.92 -3.76
C ASN A 556 37.83 13.30 -3.41
N GLU A 557 38.90 14.09 -3.55
CA GLU A 557 40.26 13.58 -3.44
C GLU A 557 41.09 14.37 -2.43
N SER A 558 41.92 13.65 -1.67
CA SER A 558 42.92 14.27 -0.80
C SER A 558 44.29 13.62 -0.96
N VAL A 559 45.34 14.45 -0.93
CA VAL A 559 46.73 14.02 -1.07
C VAL A 559 47.52 14.39 0.17
N ALA A 560 48.12 13.40 0.81
CA ALA A 560 49.05 13.61 1.92
C ALA A 560 50.48 13.17 1.57
N THR A 561 51.45 13.83 2.19
CA THR A 561 52.86 13.46 2.11
C THR A 561 53.26 12.65 3.33
N ILE A 562 53.71 11.43 3.10
CA ILE A 562 54.32 10.57 4.12
C ILE A 562 55.82 10.82 4.11
N ARG A 563 56.33 11.46 5.18
CA ARG A 563 57.75 11.78 5.35
C ARG A 563 58.44 10.69 6.17
N VAL A 564 59.58 10.21 5.72
CA VAL A 564 60.35 9.16 6.39
C VAL A 564 61.76 9.64 6.68
N GLU A 565 62.16 9.64 7.95
CA GLU A 565 63.54 9.92 8.34
C GLU A 565 64.29 8.60 8.57
N VAL A 566 65.32 8.33 7.76
CA VAL A 566 66.17 7.14 7.87
C VAL A 566 67.42 7.46 8.68
N THR A 567 67.49 6.91 9.90
CA THR A 567 68.60 7.15 10.82
C THR A 567 69.78 6.20 10.58
N ALA A 568 71.00 6.73 10.71
CA ALA A 568 72.21 5.92 10.65
C ALA A 568 72.32 4.98 11.86
N PRO A 569 72.92 3.78 11.72
CA PRO A 569 73.12 2.86 12.82
C PRO A 569 73.88 3.54 13.98
N GLY A 570 73.18 3.80 15.09
CA GLY A 570 73.79 4.28 16.34
C GLY A 570 73.63 5.76 16.68
N GLN A 571 72.77 6.55 16.02
CA GLN A 571 72.41 7.90 16.48
C GLN A 571 71.02 7.95 17.13
N ARG A 572 70.94 8.37 18.42
CA ARG A 572 69.69 8.80 19.07
C ARG A 572 69.46 10.30 18.76
N LEU A 573 68.28 10.68 18.30
CA LEU A 573 67.85 12.08 18.20
C LEU A 573 67.76 12.69 19.60
N ALA A 574 68.46 13.82 19.81
CA ALA A 574 68.48 14.53 21.08
C ALA A 574 67.28 15.47 21.20
N THR A 575 66.14 14.97 21.68
CA THR A 575 65.11 15.80 22.33
C THR A 575 64.20 14.93 23.20
N GLU A 576 64.64 14.64 24.41
CA GLU A 576 63.73 14.36 25.52
C GLU A 576 64.28 15.07 26.75
N ARG A 577 63.59 16.14 27.17
CA ARG A 577 63.97 16.98 28.28
C ARG A 577 63.47 16.30 29.56
N GLU A 578 64.38 15.65 30.27
CA GLU A 578 64.10 14.97 31.55
C GLU A 578 63.44 15.93 32.58
N LEU A 579 62.27 15.53 33.09
CA LEU A 579 61.76 15.95 34.41
C LEU A 579 62.11 14.86 35.45
N PRO A 580 62.44 15.23 36.70
CA PRO A 580 63.23 14.36 37.58
C PRO A 580 62.38 13.28 38.27
N GLN A 581 62.99 12.10 38.35
CA GLN A 581 62.47 10.93 39.07
C GLN A 581 62.43 11.12 40.59
N VAL A 582 61.37 10.58 41.22
CA VAL A 582 61.39 10.19 42.64
C VAL A 582 61.24 8.68 42.75
N LYS A 583 62.13 8.09 43.55
CA LYS A 583 62.39 6.66 43.75
C LYS A 583 61.32 5.95 44.60
N PRO A 584 61.16 4.62 44.41
CA PRO A 584 60.24 3.80 45.19
C PRO A 584 60.83 3.38 46.54
N LEU A 585 59.95 3.13 47.52
CA LEU A 585 60.28 2.54 48.82
C LEU A 585 59.48 1.25 49.03
N GLU A 586 60.21 0.22 49.44
CA GLU A 586 59.84 -1.20 49.57
C GLU A 586 58.92 -1.54 50.78
N GLN A 587 58.43 -2.79 50.73
CA GLN A 587 58.08 -3.73 51.83
C GLN A 587 56.71 -3.51 52.53
N VAL A 588 55.85 -4.52 52.74
CA VAL A 588 56.08 -5.83 53.39
C VAL A 588 55.05 -6.91 52.94
N VAL A 589 55.54 -8.07 52.44
CA VAL A 589 55.29 -9.52 52.79
C VAL A 589 53.93 -9.88 53.44
N SER A 590 53.15 -10.96 53.18
CA SER A 590 53.23 -12.34 52.64
C SER A 590 51.74 -12.76 52.41
N SER A 591 51.30 -13.74 51.61
CA SER A 591 51.71 -15.13 51.38
C SER A 591 50.89 -15.68 50.20
N ARG A 592 51.51 -16.18 49.12
CA ARG A 592 51.75 -17.60 48.76
C ARG A 592 50.55 -18.58 48.75
N HIS A 593 50.39 -19.15 47.54
CA HIS A 593 49.89 -20.48 47.13
C HIS A 593 48.36 -20.65 47.00
N ALA A 594 47.82 -21.26 45.94
CA ALA A 594 48.39 -21.84 44.71
C ALA A 594 47.26 -22.18 43.71
N GLU A 595 47.64 -22.17 42.42
CA GLU A 595 47.20 -23.05 41.31
C GLU A 595 45.79 -22.93 40.66
N GLY A 596 45.83 -22.81 39.32
CA GLY A 596 44.73 -23.10 38.39
C GLY A 596 44.76 -22.22 37.14
N GLU A 597 45.31 -22.69 36.02
CA GLU A 597 45.29 -22.02 34.69
C GLU A 597 43.84 -21.83 34.16
N PRO A 598 43.54 -20.76 33.36
CA PRO A 598 42.34 -20.74 32.53
C PRO A 598 42.61 -21.35 31.15
N ALA A 599 41.61 -22.11 30.67
CA ALA A 599 41.51 -22.72 29.34
C ALA A 599 41.15 -21.65 28.25
N PRO A 600 41.23 -21.97 26.95
CA PRO A 600 41.26 -20.99 25.86
C PRO A 600 39.88 -20.36 25.59
N VAL A 601 39.89 -19.09 25.21
CA VAL A 601 38.72 -18.31 24.77
C VAL A 601 38.31 -18.76 23.37
N ASP A 602 37.06 -19.20 23.24
CA ASP A 602 36.36 -19.49 21.98
C ASP A 602 35.87 -18.16 21.40
N THR A 603 36.18 -17.88 20.13
CA THR A 603 35.99 -16.59 19.43
C THR A 603 34.85 -16.64 18.42
N THR A 604 33.95 -17.61 18.53
CA THR A 604 32.92 -17.88 17.51
C THR A 604 31.59 -17.13 17.73
N ALA A 605 31.36 -16.52 18.90
CA ALA A 605 30.10 -15.85 19.23
C ALA A 605 30.07 -14.33 18.94
N ASP A 606 31.25 -13.69 18.81
CA ASP A 606 31.35 -12.25 18.52
C ASP A 606 31.29 -11.98 17.00
N ASP A 607 31.71 -12.95 16.16
CA ASP A 607 31.65 -12.84 14.71
C ASP A 607 30.20 -12.99 14.17
N GLU A 608 29.38 -13.88 14.75
CA GLU A 608 27.97 -14.06 14.35
C GLU A 608 27.07 -12.87 14.76
N ARG A 609 27.41 -12.17 15.86
CA ARG A 609 26.67 -10.98 16.31
C ARG A 609 26.96 -9.74 15.46
N ASN A 610 28.19 -9.58 15.01
CA ASN A 610 28.55 -8.48 14.12
C ASN A 610 27.97 -8.69 12.71
N GLU A 611 27.91 -9.93 12.20
CA GLU A 611 27.27 -10.24 10.91
C GLU A 611 25.75 -9.99 10.94
N PHE A 612 25.08 -10.24 12.07
CA PHE A 612 23.66 -9.94 12.25
C PHE A 612 23.37 -8.43 12.26
N ALA A 613 24.19 -7.63 12.95
CA ALA A 613 24.06 -6.17 12.98
C ALA A 613 24.30 -5.53 11.61
N GLU A 614 25.25 -6.04 10.82
CA GLU A 614 25.57 -5.53 9.48
C GLU A 614 24.43 -5.85 8.47
N ARG A 615 23.78 -7.01 8.61
CA ARG A 615 22.61 -7.40 7.81
C ARG A 615 21.35 -6.62 8.16
N LEU A 616 21.18 -6.26 9.43
CA LEU A 616 20.08 -5.40 9.88
C LEU A 616 20.29 -3.95 9.40
N ASN A 617 21.53 -3.46 9.43
CA ASN A 617 21.88 -2.15 8.88
C ASN A 617 21.57 -2.07 7.37
N THR A 618 21.90 -3.13 6.63
CA THR A 618 21.56 -3.24 5.20
C THR A 618 20.04 -3.26 4.93
N LEU A 619 19.25 -3.77 5.88
CA LEU A 619 17.79 -3.79 5.79
C LEU A 619 17.19 -2.40 6.12
N ALA A 620 17.73 -1.72 7.14
CA ALA A 620 17.32 -0.37 7.52
C ALA A 620 17.60 0.65 6.40
N THR A 621 18.73 0.53 5.69
CA THR A 621 19.05 1.39 4.54
C THR A 621 18.21 1.09 3.30
N ARG A 622 17.61 -0.11 3.21
CA ARG A 622 16.79 -0.51 2.04
C ARG A 622 15.31 -0.16 2.19
N PHE A 623 14.83 -0.02 3.42
CA PHE A 623 13.42 0.24 3.74
C PHE A 623 13.20 1.51 4.57
N ASP A 624 14.25 2.30 4.79
CA ASP A 624 14.26 3.57 5.55
C ASP A 624 13.56 3.48 6.93
N LEU A 625 13.92 2.45 7.71
CA LEU A 625 13.31 2.13 9.01
C LEU A 625 14.16 2.66 10.19
N ASP A 626 13.51 3.38 11.13
CA ASP A 626 14.08 3.90 12.40
C ASP A 626 14.33 2.80 13.48
N LEU A 627 14.90 1.66 13.08
CA LEU A 627 15.12 0.50 13.96
C LEU A 627 16.36 0.62 14.86
N LEU A 628 17.30 1.50 14.51
CA LEU A 628 18.60 1.68 15.19
C LEU A 628 18.47 2.44 16.52
N ASP A 629 17.61 3.46 16.59
CA ASP A 629 17.40 4.24 17.82
C ASP A 629 16.77 3.40 18.93
N ALA A 630 15.84 2.49 18.58
CA ALA A 630 15.20 1.59 19.53
C ALA A 630 16.17 0.54 20.12
N LEU A 631 17.22 0.15 19.39
CA LEU A 631 18.24 -0.80 19.86
C LEU A 631 19.42 -0.11 20.56
N GLY A 632 19.76 1.13 20.20
CA GLY A 632 20.80 1.92 20.86
C GLY A 632 20.50 2.21 22.34
N ASP A 633 19.22 2.36 22.69
CA ASP A 633 18.79 2.53 24.08
C ASP A 633 18.95 1.26 24.95
N LEU A 634 19.10 0.08 24.34
CA LEU A 634 19.42 -1.17 25.05
C LEU A 634 20.91 -1.30 25.43
N GLU A 635 21.84 -0.69 24.68
CA GLU A 635 23.28 -0.81 24.94
C GLU A 635 23.76 0.03 26.13
N HIS A 636 23.01 1.05 26.55
CA HIS A 636 23.44 2.00 27.58
C HIS A 636 23.19 1.56 29.05
N THR A 637 22.64 0.38 29.33
CA THR A 637 22.52 -0.13 30.70
C THR A 637 23.71 -1.00 31.15
N ASN A 638 24.94 -0.50 31.04
CA ASN A 638 26.11 -1.16 31.61
C ASN A 638 26.89 -0.25 32.57
N GLY A 639 26.45 -0.20 33.83
CA GLY A 639 27.13 0.49 34.93
C GLY A 639 27.09 -0.31 36.24
N VAL A 640 28.23 -0.95 36.56
CA VAL A 640 28.83 -1.37 37.86
C VAL A 640 27.89 -1.74 39.06
N PRO A 641 28.10 -2.91 39.73
CA PRO A 641 27.10 -3.51 40.62
C PRO A 641 27.08 -2.91 42.03
N GLY A 642 25.89 -2.53 42.48
CA GLY A 642 25.53 -2.28 43.87
C GLY A 642 24.14 -2.87 44.11
N GLU A 643 24.00 -3.62 45.20
CA GLU A 643 22.83 -4.44 45.54
C GLU A 643 21.47 -3.71 45.46
N GLU A 644 20.44 -4.51 45.13
CA GLU A 644 19.00 -4.20 45.09
C GLU A 644 18.46 -3.45 43.86
N GLY A 645 18.15 -4.21 42.81
CA GLY A 645 17.29 -3.77 41.70
C GLY A 645 17.13 -4.85 40.63
N ARG A 646 16.10 -5.69 40.74
CA ARG A 646 15.61 -6.48 39.59
C ARG A 646 14.74 -5.54 38.73
N GLY A 647 15.16 -5.24 37.50
CA GLY A 647 14.27 -4.82 36.42
C GLY A 647 14.51 -5.81 35.28
N GLU A 648 13.60 -6.73 34.93
CA GLU A 648 12.34 -6.52 34.19
C GLU A 648 12.56 -5.66 32.95
N LEU A 649 12.75 -6.34 31.80
CA LEU A 649 12.60 -5.78 30.46
C LEU A 649 11.25 -5.06 30.40
N GLY A 650 11.26 -3.76 30.14
CA GLY A 650 10.04 -2.94 30.11
C GLY A 650 9.19 -3.24 28.88
N ILE A 651 7.88 -3.32 29.09
CA ILE A 651 6.82 -3.59 28.10
C ILE A 651 6.80 -2.56 26.95
N THR A 652 7.51 -1.43 27.09
CA THR A 652 7.52 -0.32 26.13
C THR A 652 8.30 -0.64 24.84
N GLY A 653 9.48 -1.27 24.92
CA GLY A 653 10.30 -1.53 23.73
C GLY A 653 9.78 -2.65 22.83
N ILE A 654 8.99 -3.58 23.38
CA ILE A 654 8.31 -4.62 22.58
C ILE A 654 7.12 -4.00 21.83
N ALA A 655 6.39 -3.08 22.46
CA ALA A 655 5.26 -2.39 21.82
C ALA A 655 5.71 -1.46 20.68
N GLU A 656 6.89 -0.83 20.80
CA GLU A 656 7.48 0.01 19.75
C GLU A 656 7.97 -0.83 18.55
N LEU A 657 8.56 -2.00 18.81
CA LEU A 657 8.94 -2.94 17.76
C LEU A 657 7.73 -3.56 17.05
N GLU A 658 6.67 -3.88 17.80
CA GLU A 658 5.40 -4.37 17.24
C GLU A 658 4.70 -3.31 16.38
N ALA A 659 4.76 -2.03 16.77
CA ALA A 659 4.18 -0.92 16.00
C ALA A 659 4.94 -0.63 14.70
N LEU A 660 6.28 -0.72 14.70
CA LEU A 660 7.10 -0.59 13.50
C LEU A 660 6.91 -1.75 12.53
N LEU A 661 6.67 -2.97 13.03
CA LEU A 661 6.37 -4.14 12.21
C LEU A 661 4.96 -4.11 11.60
N GLU A 662 4.03 -3.37 12.20
CA GLU A 662 2.65 -3.18 11.72
C GLU A 662 2.57 -2.16 10.55
N GLN A 663 3.63 -1.40 10.29
CA GLN A 663 3.75 -0.42 9.19
C GLN A 663 4.31 -1.02 7.89
N LEU A 664 4.76 -2.28 7.90
CA LEU A 664 5.31 -2.96 6.72
C LEU A 664 4.21 -3.66 5.91
N GLY A 665 4.26 -3.52 4.58
CA GLY A 665 3.35 -4.23 3.66
C GLY A 665 3.53 -5.76 3.67
N GLU A 666 2.54 -6.51 3.18
CA GLU A 666 2.57 -7.98 3.22
C GLU A 666 3.77 -8.59 2.47
N GLU A 667 4.24 -7.96 1.39
CA GLU A 667 5.38 -8.40 0.59
C GLU A 667 6.73 -8.23 1.33
N ASP A 668 6.87 -7.16 2.12
CA ASP A 668 8.06 -6.88 2.92
C ASP A 668 8.15 -7.80 4.13
N LEU A 669 7.00 -8.09 4.76
CA LEU A 669 6.89 -9.07 5.85
C LEU A 669 7.22 -10.50 5.39
N GLU A 670 6.83 -10.87 4.17
CA GLU A 670 7.16 -12.17 3.59
C GLU A 670 8.66 -12.28 3.24
N THR A 671 9.25 -11.18 2.75
CA THR A 671 10.70 -11.07 2.52
C THR A 671 11.50 -11.12 3.83
N LEU A 672 11.03 -10.46 4.89
CA LEU A 672 11.64 -10.50 6.23
C LEU A 672 11.56 -11.91 6.84
N ARG A 673 10.40 -12.57 6.72
CA ARG A 673 10.20 -13.96 7.19
C ARG A 673 11.06 -14.97 6.43
N ALA A 674 11.16 -14.84 5.11
CA ALA A 674 11.98 -15.72 4.28
C ALA A 674 13.48 -15.56 4.59
N THR A 675 13.89 -14.37 5.05
CA THR A 675 15.31 -14.04 5.30
C THR A 675 15.75 -14.33 6.75
N PHE A 676 14.88 -14.14 7.76
CA PHE A 676 15.28 -14.18 9.18
C PHE A 676 14.49 -15.18 10.07
N GLY A 677 13.56 -15.96 9.51
CA GLY A 677 12.62 -16.79 10.27
C GLY A 677 13.25 -17.79 11.26
N GLU A 678 14.43 -18.36 10.96
CA GLU A 678 15.10 -19.31 11.87
C GLU A 678 15.91 -18.64 12.99
N GLU A 679 16.34 -17.39 12.84
CA GLU A 679 17.16 -16.68 13.85
C GLU A 679 16.30 -15.95 14.89
N LEU A 680 15.15 -15.42 14.49
CA LEU A 680 14.20 -14.75 15.38
C LEU A 680 13.62 -15.74 16.42
N GLU A 681 13.31 -16.98 16.01
CA GLU A 681 12.87 -18.05 16.93
C GLU A 681 13.98 -18.50 17.90
N LYS A 682 15.25 -18.44 17.49
CA LYS A 682 16.40 -18.74 18.36
C LYS A 682 16.61 -17.67 19.43
N PHE A 683 16.43 -16.40 19.07
CA PHE A 683 16.58 -15.28 19.99
C PHE A 683 15.46 -15.24 21.04
N LEU A 684 14.23 -15.55 20.63
CA LEU A 684 13.06 -15.59 21.52
C LEU A 684 12.99 -16.86 22.40
N SER A 685 13.79 -17.90 22.11
CA SER A 685 13.78 -19.17 22.85
C SER A 685 14.96 -19.39 23.80
N SER A 686 15.92 -18.47 23.89
CA SER A 686 17.09 -18.65 24.76
C SER A 686 16.80 -18.22 26.22
N ASP A 687 16.22 -19.14 26.99
CA ASP A 687 16.25 -19.09 28.45
C ASP A 687 17.70 -19.19 28.97
N ALA A 688 18.00 -18.41 30.02
CA ALA A 688 19.30 -18.24 30.65
C ALA A 688 19.98 -19.57 31.09
N PRO A 689 21.34 -19.63 31.12
CA PRO A 689 22.06 -20.85 31.46
C PRO A 689 21.92 -21.18 32.96
N THR A 690 21.34 -22.35 33.27
CA THR A 690 21.40 -22.97 34.60
C THR A 690 22.74 -23.70 34.76
N ASP A 691 23.60 -23.19 35.65
CA ASP A 691 24.81 -23.89 36.11
C ASP A 691 24.43 -25.07 37.04
N PRO A 692 25.05 -26.26 36.95
CA PRO A 692 24.67 -27.43 37.75
C PRO A 692 25.67 -27.69 38.88
N ALA A 693 25.29 -27.50 40.15
CA ALA A 693 25.95 -28.19 41.26
C ALA A 693 25.17 -28.17 42.60
N GLU A 694 25.24 -29.32 43.27
CA GLU A 694 25.02 -29.62 44.70
C GLU A 694 23.61 -29.91 45.25
N GLU A 695 23.28 -31.21 45.26
CA GLU A 695 22.57 -31.87 46.36
C GLU A 695 23.33 -31.67 47.69
N VAL A 696 22.68 -31.13 48.74
CA VAL A 696 22.69 -31.73 50.09
C VAL A 696 21.39 -31.41 50.85
N ASP A 697 20.80 -32.50 51.33
CA ASP A 697 19.71 -32.76 52.27
C ASP A 697 19.64 -31.91 53.56
N ALA A 698 18.41 -31.54 53.98
CA ALA A 698 17.80 -31.89 55.28
C ALA A 698 16.88 -30.82 55.92
N SER A 699 15.59 -31.17 55.97
CA SER A 699 14.74 -31.19 57.19
C SER A 699 14.27 -29.89 57.87
N LEU A 700 12.96 -29.59 57.80
CA LEU A 700 11.95 -29.95 58.84
C LEU A 700 10.65 -29.13 58.73
N GLU A 701 9.53 -29.87 58.66
CA GLU A 701 8.22 -29.68 59.32
C GLU A 701 7.41 -28.37 59.18
N LEU A 702 6.07 -28.36 59.21
CA LEU A 702 4.95 -29.23 58.82
C LEU A 702 3.69 -28.40 59.12
N THR A 703 2.55 -28.79 58.55
CA THR A 703 1.16 -28.35 58.80
C THR A 703 0.72 -27.12 57.98
N GLY A 704 -0.31 -27.17 57.13
CA GLY A 704 -1.23 -28.24 56.75
C GLY A 704 -2.47 -27.66 56.02
N VAL A 705 -3.06 -28.47 55.12
CA VAL A 705 -4.45 -28.38 54.57
C VAL A 705 -4.67 -27.27 53.51
N SER A 706 -5.17 -27.46 52.28
CA SER A 706 -5.74 -28.55 51.45
C SER A 706 -5.67 -28.12 49.95
N PRO A 707 -5.96 -28.99 48.96
CA PRO A 707 -5.38 -28.94 47.60
C PRO A 707 -6.30 -28.37 46.50
N GLY A 708 -5.69 -27.92 45.38
CA GLY A 708 -6.35 -27.68 44.09
C GLY A 708 -5.52 -26.77 43.15
N PRO A 709 -5.15 -27.20 41.93
CA PRO A 709 -4.06 -26.61 41.15
C PRO A 709 -4.49 -25.37 40.36
N ARG A 710 -3.64 -24.34 40.34
CA ARG A 710 -3.62 -23.32 39.29
C ARG A 710 -2.85 -23.90 38.11
N ASP A 711 -3.60 -24.25 37.09
CA ASP A 711 -3.12 -24.66 35.78
C ASP A 711 -2.68 -23.38 35.03
N GLN A 712 -1.38 -23.04 35.10
CA GLN A 712 -0.75 -22.02 34.24
C GLN A 712 -0.15 -22.69 33.01
N SER A 713 -0.97 -23.46 32.30
CA SER A 713 -0.62 -24.03 30.99
C SER A 713 -1.75 -23.91 29.96
N ALA A 714 -2.61 -22.90 30.11
CA ALA A 714 -3.74 -22.63 29.20
C ALA A 714 -3.73 -21.24 28.53
N GLU A 715 -2.71 -20.40 28.74
CA GLU A 715 -2.60 -19.07 28.08
C GLU A 715 -1.55 -19.01 26.96
N LEU A 716 -0.81 -20.10 26.68
CA LEU A 716 0.20 -20.15 25.60
C LEU A 716 -0.16 -21.05 24.42
N GLN A 717 -1.38 -21.62 24.38
CA GLN A 717 -1.88 -22.37 23.22
C GLN A 717 -3.07 -21.70 22.51
N LEU A 718 -3.40 -20.46 22.87
CA LEU A 718 -4.42 -19.65 22.20
C LEU A 718 -3.85 -18.52 21.33
N LEU A 719 -2.52 -18.35 21.30
CA LEU A 719 -1.86 -17.32 20.48
C LEU A 719 -1.37 -17.83 19.10
N PHE A 720 -1.32 -19.15 18.88
CA PHE A 720 -0.96 -19.73 17.57
C PHE A 720 -2.16 -20.21 16.74
N GLY A 721 -3.38 -19.85 17.13
CA GLY A 721 -4.62 -20.21 16.42
C GLY A 721 -5.30 -19.06 15.66
N ALA A 722 -4.75 -17.85 15.69
CA ALA A 722 -5.44 -16.63 15.27
C ALA A 722 -4.84 -15.92 14.03
N LEU A 723 -3.93 -16.55 13.29
CA LEU A 723 -3.40 -16.00 12.03
C LEU A 723 -3.71 -16.87 10.79
N GLY A 724 -4.65 -17.82 10.90
CA GLY A 724 -4.97 -18.78 9.83
C GLY A 724 -6.42 -18.75 9.35
N GLY A 725 -7.14 -17.64 9.54
CA GLY A 725 -8.58 -17.61 9.23
C GLY A 725 -9.18 -16.22 9.17
N MET A 726 -8.74 -15.40 8.22
CA MET A 726 -9.54 -14.29 7.70
C MET A 726 -9.48 -14.28 6.17
N LEU A 727 -10.29 -15.15 5.56
CA LEU A 727 -10.82 -14.98 4.20
C LEU A 727 -11.90 -16.05 4.01
N MET A 728 -13.12 -15.75 4.46
CA MET A 728 -14.40 -16.23 3.91
C MET A 728 -15.58 -15.98 4.85
N GLY A 729 -16.46 -15.07 4.44
CA GLY A 729 -17.90 -15.18 4.63
C GLY A 729 -18.49 -14.60 5.93
N MET A 730 -19.28 -13.53 5.81
CA MET A 730 -20.74 -13.67 5.92
C MET A 730 -21.48 -12.36 5.62
N VAL A 731 -22.33 -12.46 4.60
CA VAL A 731 -23.62 -11.76 4.46
C VAL A 731 -24.51 -12.08 5.67
N GLY A 732 -25.26 -11.07 6.16
CA GLY A 732 -26.64 -11.29 6.60
C GLY A 732 -27.05 -10.86 8.02
N MET A 733 -27.54 -9.62 8.12
CA MET A 733 -28.67 -9.15 8.93
C MET A 733 -28.71 -9.38 10.46
N LYS A 734 -28.78 -8.26 11.22
CA LYS A 734 -29.99 -7.90 12.00
C LYS A 734 -29.91 -6.55 12.72
N ARG A 735 -30.81 -5.66 12.29
CA ARG A 735 -31.71 -4.80 13.10
C ARG A 735 -31.07 -3.86 14.14
N ASP A 736 -30.89 -2.60 13.72
CA ASP A 736 -30.79 -1.47 14.63
C ASP A 736 -32.15 -0.92 15.04
N LYS A 737 -32.27 -0.60 16.33
CA LYS A 737 -33.20 0.39 16.88
C LYS A 737 -32.37 1.50 17.54
N PRO A 738 -32.73 2.78 17.36
CA PRO A 738 -31.85 3.89 17.64
C PRO A 738 -31.98 4.38 19.08
N THR A 739 -30.88 4.87 19.64
CA THR A 739 -30.88 5.71 20.85
C THR A 739 -30.82 7.18 20.48
N GLU A 740 -31.76 7.93 21.05
CA GLU A 740 -31.70 9.38 21.31
C GLU A 740 -30.33 9.74 21.93
N GLU A 741 -29.75 10.94 21.81
CA GLU A 741 -30.37 12.26 21.95
C GLU A 741 -29.24 13.27 21.66
N GLU A 742 -29.40 14.23 20.74
CA GLU A 742 -28.86 15.57 21.02
C GLU A 742 -29.62 16.67 20.26
N LYS A 743 -29.98 17.68 21.06
CA LYS A 743 -30.94 18.73 20.75
C LYS A 743 -30.22 19.93 20.09
N GLY A 744 -30.76 20.35 18.95
CA GLY A 744 -31.25 21.73 18.83
C GLY A 744 -30.76 22.57 17.65
N ARG A 745 -31.68 22.86 16.71
CA ARG A 745 -32.13 24.24 16.41
C ARG A 745 -33.31 24.30 15.42
N GLN A 746 -34.47 24.62 16.02
CA GLN A 746 -35.65 25.39 15.57
C GLN A 746 -36.49 25.05 14.31
N PRO A 747 -37.83 25.24 14.39
CA PRO A 747 -38.80 24.76 13.41
C PRO A 747 -39.30 25.85 12.44
N ARG A 748 -39.71 25.44 11.24
CA ARG A 748 -40.64 26.20 10.39
C ARG A 748 -41.91 25.40 10.15
N GLU A 749 -43.02 26.06 10.48
CA GLU A 749 -44.41 25.66 10.31
C GLU A 749 -44.72 25.16 8.89
N VAL A 750 -45.54 24.12 8.74
CA VAL A 750 -46.81 24.19 7.98
C VAL A 750 -47.81 23.19 8.58
N ARG A 751 -49.02 23.69 8.85
CA ARG A 751 -50.21 22.97 9.33
C ARG A 751 -50.93 22.23 8.19
N SER A 752 -51.65 21.17 8.60
CA SER A 752 -52.97 20.69 8.13
C SER A 752 -53.10 20.25 6.66
N GLY A 753 -53.72 19.12 6.31
CA GLY A 753 -54.58 18.19 7.05
C GLY A 753 -55.75 17.76 6.16
N LEU A 754 -55.91 16.45 5.95
CA LEU A 754 -57.16 15.67 5.88
C LEU A 754 -56.84 14.22 5.50
#